data_AF-A0A2G5B9H2-F1
#
_entry.id   AF-A0A2G5B9H2-F1
#
_cell.length_a   1.000
_cell.length_b   1.000
_cell.length_c   1.000
_cell.angle_alpha   90.00
_cell.angle_beta   90.00
_cell.angle_gamma   90.00
#
_symmetry.space_group_name_H-M   'P 1'
#
loop_
_entity.id
_entity.type
_entity.pdbx_description
1 polymer ?
#
loop_
_entity_poly.entity_id
_entity_poly.type
_entity_poly.pdbx_seq_one_letter_code
_entity_poly.pdbx_strand_id
1 'polypeptide(L)'
;MHHAFTARALLKQLPVRIESAAAYGDRLLLGTATGALLVYQVSEASADRPAAVTLLETKKAFARKSVEQLGVIKEAGVLVCLADGLVTLHDLHTLSSATPLNNTKGAHVLALHTGVDHIDSIPTLVSKLAVYAKRKVVVLEWRDAEFYKSFEYASTEKIVAMQFSAPGLLVLSTAREFLTLQLPRGQWDDLFPADTASLRTVAGGIAVGGHGIDAGRAGGETGGTTQTAGATAGGGMWASWALSLSGPAADIQPTIARMPGEKLLLCHKDIGVFINAVAKLCRNDHPEPMVFNRAPAGLTYTSSYAIAVSRDPGPHTPGDKHTPPRFNIEIRNIATQALVQTLLLSEEEPAQVLNGGGGKQVWVVGPHTVWRLLPAPIQQQVEVVLAAEHYDEAISLVAQSDNILEAEKEELSTKIRWLRARWLFRSQGRHEEALAELSALDATPTEAISMCPERIAGELAEDFSDDELPENDADTTETAANGAHSRSREPLRDTWKEALYAVMRYLTEHRRWLQQAIKEGKRDLEYTVRVPADTDDDESDSSYRDGTDDAGARELSPDLNSSALDSVDENDNALPRVRLKRLAFALEQIAIPVPAMAQMVDTTLLKVYLECSPGLLGPLLRVQNFCDVEQSEGLLLERGHFLELVDLYHGKGLYRNALQLLHTQGSVPGSLHGTYSTVRYLLRLPADQFDLILEYLRWPLQCGLDRAQGRESTASESGSEDDEDWPSPATVVAMVFADDRPAAEAFPRPRVAAFLRQFLSELVVQYLAHVVDVWKDESTDLHDDIIAAYLNLISSTLGSDVPLPEDPARGAQLRQQLQMFLRSSHNYSPERALARFPDGHLFEERALVLSRLGRHEHALDLLVFSVASLPLAEQYCVENVAQCPNVFVLLLRIIVAGPPPADVIDNEAEDLRAARLVFPNESAVPNTPEQVEAVRSKIHRQFVGHLLSAHHQFLPAPEALPLLPADIEFSHDMFVYLRSQLCSLDQNMRTSNVVSSLAAAESLQAKRKLRRMQSSFVSVTETRTCPHCLKRIGSGTAFAIIPEERRGADSSVVHYSCWQRNKTSQPFSANGHNSNGSGLNGTSASDDDSVASESSLQSKQRPTPVPAVEIKWV
;
A
#
# COMPACT_ATOMS: atom_id res chain seq x y z
N MET A 1 -37.35 21.26 12.44
CA MET A 1 -37.80 22.56 11.90
C MET A 1 -37.29 23.66 12.80
N HIS A 2 -36.38 24.49 12.31
CA HIS A 2 -35.83 25.64 13.04
C HIS A 2 -36.47 26.96 12.59
N HIS A 3 -36.31 28.01 13.41
CA HIS A 3 -36.85 29.34 13.09
C HIS A 3 -35.85 30.15 12.26
N ALA A 4 -36.07 30.24 10.95
CA ALA A 4 -35.24 31.05 10.05
C ALA A 4 -35.59 32.54 10.09
N PHE A 5 -36.88 32.88 10.24
CA PHE A 5 -37.36 34.27 10.25
C PHE A 5 -38.36 34.54 11.36
N THR A 6 -38.35 35.77 11.85
CA THR A 6 -39.40 36.34 12.69
C THR A 6 -40.10 37.47 11.95
N ALA A 7 -41.43 37.40 11.85
CA ALA A 7 -42.22 38.44 11.18
C ALA A 7 -42.56 39.56 12.17
N ARG A 8 -42.08 40.77 11.91
CA ARG A 8 -42.38 41.97 12.70
C ARG A 8 -43.18 42.97 11.88
N ALA A 9 -44.39 43.27 12.33
CA ALA A 9 -45.20 44.34 11.76
C ALA A 9 -44.61 45.70 12.15
N LEU A 10 -44.09 46.44 11.17
CA LEU A 10 -43.46 47.75 11.36
C LEU A 10 -44.45 48.90 11.16
N LEU A 11 -45.33 48.79 10.16
CA LEU A 11 -46.44 49.72 9.96
C LEU A 11 -47.75 48.94 10.17
N LYS A 12 -48.62 49.45 11.04
CA LYS A 12 -49.90 48.82 11.39
C LYS A 12 -51.05 49.76 11.09
N GLN A 13 -52.15 49.23 10.54
CA GLN A 13 -53.42 49.93 10.34
C GLN A 13 -53.27 51.28 9.62
N LEU A 14 -52.54 51.29 8.51
CA LEU A 14 -52.42 52.50 7.69
C LEU A 14 -53.81 52.92 7.16
N PRO A 15 -54.15 54.23 7.23
CA PRO A 15 -55.46 54.73 6.82
C PRO A 15 -55.70 54.65 5.30
N VAL A 16 -54.66 54.37 4.53
CA VAL A 16 -54.71 54.27 3.07
C VAL A 16 -54.29 52.87 2.65
N ARG A 17 -55.03 52.29 1.70
CA ARG A 17 -54.71 50.99 1.11
C ARG A 17 -53.46 51.08 0.23
N ILE A 18 -52.48 50.21 0.50
CA ILE A 18 -51.26 50.04 -0.28
C ILE A 18 -51.54 49.08 -1.44
N GLU A 19 -51.11 49.46 -2.65
CA GLU A 19 -51.23 48.63 -3.86
C GLU A 19 -49.87 48.12 -4.34
N SER A 20 -48.81 48.92 -4.17
CA SER A 20 -47.47 48.55 -4.59
C SER A 20 -46.42 49.09 -3.63
N ALA A 21 -45.26 48.45 -3.62
CA ALA A 21 -44.13 48.91 -2.84
C ALA A 21 -42.80 48.64 -3.54
N ALA A 22 -41.79 49.43 -3.20
CA ALA A 22 -40.42 49.25 -3.65
C ALA A 22 -39.44 49.63 -2.54
N ALA A 23 -38.39 48.83 -2.36
CA ALA A 23 -37.35 49.10 -1.38
C ALA A 23 -36.08 49.64 -2.06
N TYR A 24 -35.55 50.75 -1.56
CA TYR A 24 -34.35 51.42 -2.07
C TYR A 24 -33.45 51.85 -0.91
N GLY A 25 -32.31 51.17 -0.73
CA GLY A 25 -31.38 51.48 0.36
C GLY A 25 -32.07 51.28 1.71
N ASP A 26 -32.05 52.33 2.54
CA ASP A 26 -32.76 52.43 3.82
C ASP A 26 -34.19 52.99 3.67
N ARG A 27 -34.67 53.22 2.44
CA ARG A 27 -35.99 53.79 2.17
C ARG A 27 -36.98 52.74 1.64
N LEU A 28 -38.20 52.81 2.12
CA LEU A 28 -39.34 52.03 1.67
C LEU A 28 -40.37 52.96 1.03
N LEU A 29 -40.62 52.75 -0.26
CA LEU A 29 -41.58 53.50 -1.07
C LEU A 29 -42.88 52.70 -1.14
N LEU A 30 -44.00 53.29 -0.70
CA LEU A 30 -45.33 52.67 -0.75
C LEU A 30 -46.25 53.48 -1.68
N GLY A 31 -46.73 52.83 -2.73
CA GLY A 31 -47.75 53.34 -3.64
C GLY A 31 -49.14 53.01 -3.13
N THR A 32 -49.99 54.01 -3.01
CA THR A 32 -51.35 53.84 -2.48
C THR A 32 -52.41 53.74 -3.58
N ALA A 33 -53.56 53.15 -3.24
CA ALA A 33 -54.75 53.09 -4.11
C ALA A 33 -55.27 54.48 -4.51
N THR A 34 -55.00 55.50 -3.68
CA THR A 34 -55.37 56.89 -3.93
C THR A 34 -54.42 57.64 -4.88
N GLY A 35 -53.32 57.00 -5.31
CA GLY A 35 -52.31 57.64 -6.15
C GLY A 35 -51.27 58.47 -5.40
N ALA A 36 -51.23 58.41 -4.07
CA ALA A 36 -50.16 59.01 -3.26
C ALA A 36 -48.97 58.06 -3.11
N LEU A 37 -47.76 58.63 -3.05
CA LEU A 37 -46.52 57.92 -2.74
C LEU A 37 -46.06 58.28 -1.32
N LEU A 38 -45.87 57.27 -0.47
CA LEU A 38 -45.36 57.41 0.88
C LEU A 38 -43.90 56.93 0.92
N VAL A 39 -43.00 57.78 1.41
CA VAL A 39 -41.57 57.47 1.54
C VAL A 39 -41.24 57.32 3.00
N TYR A 40 -40.94 56.10 3.42
CA TYR A 40 -40.49 55.79 4.77
C TYR A 40 -38.99 55.56 4.79
N GLN A 41 -38.33 56.00 5.85
CA GLN A 41 -36.98 55.56 6.19
C GLN A 41 -37.06 54.47 7.24
N VAL A 42 -36.26 53.43 7.03
CA VAL A 42 -36.15 52.27 7.89
C VAL A 42 -34.81 52.37 8.61
N SER A 43 -34.85 52.68 9.90
CA SER A 43 -33.65 52.56 10.73
C SER A 43 -33.36 51.10 11.04
N GLU A 44 -32.09 50.70 10.96
CA GLU A 44 -31.65 49.40 11.43
C GLU A 44 -31.72 49.34 12.96
N ALA A 45 -32.07 48.17 13.50
CA ALA A 45 -32.04 47.97 14.94
C ALA A 45 -30.58 47.99 15.40
N SER A 46 -30.28 48.81 16.40
CA SER A 46 -29.00 48.81 17.12
C SER A 46 -29.24 48.31 18.55
N ALA A 47 -28.17 47.91 19.26
CA ALA A 47 -28.27 47.36 20.62
C ALA A 47 -29.11 48.23 21.59
N ASP A 48 -29.13 49.55 21.37
CA ASP A 48 -29.86 50.52 22.19
C ASP A 48 -31.24 50.95 21.66
N ARG A 49 -31.60 50.65 20.40
CA ARG A 49 -32.88 51.12 19.80
C ARG A 49 -33.53 50.10 18.86
N PRO A 50 -34.83 49.80 19.03
CA PRO A 50 -35.55 48.94 18.10
C PRO A 50 -35.68 49.61 16.73
N ALA A 51 -35.64 48.80 15.66
CA ALA A 51 -35.88 49.28 14.30
C ALA A 51 -37.19 50.09 14.24
N ALA A 52 -37.05 51.39 13.95
CA ALA A 52 -38.14 52.33 13.82
C ALA A 52 -38.29 52.73 12.36
N VAL A 53 -39.55 52.90 11.94
CA VAL A 53 -39.89 53.37 10.61
C VAL A 53 -40.38 54.80 10.72
N THR A 54 -39.70 55.74 10.08
CA THR A 54 -40.04 57.16 10.11
C THR A 54 -40.55 57.59 8.74
N LEU A 55 -41.72 58.21 8.68
CA LEU A 55 -42.25 58.78 7.44
C LEU A 55 -41.43 60.02 7.09
N LEU A 56 -40.70 59.99 5.98
CA LEU A 56 -39.92 61.13 5.49
C LEU A 56 -40.76 62.07 4.64
N GLU A 57 -41.45 61.52 3.65
CA GLU A 57 -42.13 62.32 2.63
C GLU A 57 -43.45 61.68 2.21
N THR A 58 -44.47 62.51 1.99
CA THR A 58 -45.76 62.08 1.43
C THR A 58 -46.09 62.93 0.22
N LYS A 59 -45.99 62.35 -0.97
CA LYS A 59 -46.37 63.01 -2.22
C LYS A 59 -47.83 62.74 -2.52
N LYS A 60 -48.68 63.67 -2.07
CA LYS A 60 -50.10 63.69 -2.43
C LYS A 60 -50.21 64.04 -3.92
N ALA A 61 -51.06 63.31 -4.65
CA ALA A 61 -51.21 63.43 -6.11
C ALA A 61 -49.96 63.07 -6.95
N PHE A 62 -49.17 62.08 -6.50
CA PHE A 62 -48.05 61.54 -7.28
C PHE A 62 -48.53 60.90 -8.60
N ALA A 63 -49.65 60.16 -8.54
CA ALA A 63 -50.37 59.62 -9.68
C ALA A 63 -51.84 60.03 -9.63
N ARG A 64 -52.52 60.03 -10.79
CA ARG A 64 -53.96 60.37 -10.89
C ARG A 64 -54.88 59.27 -10.34
N LYS A 65 -54.41 58.04 -10.29
CA LYS A 65 -55.12 56.82 -9.86
C LYS A 65 -54.18 55.94 -9.03
N SER A 66 -54.64 54.75 -8.65
CA SER A 66 -53.85 53.74 -7.93
C SER A 66 -52.48 53.51 -8.56
N VAL A 67 -51.45 53.47 -7.73
CA VAL A 67 -50.09 53.11 -8.14
C VAL A 67 -50.00 51.59 -8.18
N GLU A 68 -50.08 51.00 -9.37
CA GLU A 68 -50.20 49.55 -9.58
C GLU A 68 -48.86 48.82 -9.42
N GLN A 69 -47.75 49.41 -9.88
CA GLN A 69 -46.42 48.82 -9.71
C GLN A 69 -45.36 49.92 -9.60
N LEU A 70 -44.41 49.73 -8.69
CA LEU A 70 -43.24 50.59 -8.51
C LEU A 70 -41.97 49.79 -8.81
N GLY A 71 -40.99 50.44 -9.41
CA GLY A 71 -39.69 49.85 -9.68
C GLY A 71 -38.59 50.90 -9.59
N VAL A 72 -37.40 50.52 -9.11
CA VAL A 72 -36.28 51.45 -8.92
C VAL A 72 -35.10 51.00 -9.75
N ILE A 73 -34.58 51.90 -10.59
CA ILE A 73 -33.31 51.74 -11.31
C ILE A 73 -32.30 52.62 -10.59
N LYS A 74 -31.53 52.02 -9.68
CA LYS A 74 -30.63 52.76 -8.79
C LYS A 74 -29.53 53.47 -9.56
N GLU A 75 -29.00 52.77 -10.56
CA GLU A 75 -27.82 53.17 -11.34
C GLU A 75 -28.13 54.37 -12.25
N ALA A 76 -29.36 54.44 -12.77
CA ALA A 76 -29.84 55.58 -13.55
C ALA A 76 -30.48 56.69 -12.67
N GLY A 77 -30.66 56.46 -11.36
CA GLY A 77 -31.36 57.38 -10.47
C GLY A 77 -32.84 57.57 -10.83
N VAL A 78 -33.51 56.53 -11.35
CA VAL A 78 -34.89 56.62 -11.84
C VAL A 78 -35.84 55.74 -11.03
N LEU A 79 -36.95 56.32 -10.57
CA LEU A 79 -38.13 55.64 -10.04
C LEU A 79 -39.15 55.45 -11.16
N VAL A 80 -39.44 54.19 -11.49
CA VAL A 80 -40.46 53.79 -12.46
C VAL A 80 -41.78 53.61 -11.72
N CYS A 81 -42.82 54.28 -12.18
CA CYS A 81 -44.17 54.18 -11.65
C CYS A 81 -45.14 53.74 -12.75
N LEU A 82 -45.91 52.69 -12.51
CA LEU A 82 -47.04 52.29 -13.34
C LEU A 82 -48.35 52.72 -12.66
N ALA A 83 -49.10 53.59 -13.31
CA ALA A 83 -50.42 54.02 -12.86
C ALA A 83 -51.32 54.32 -14.07
N ASP A 84 -52.60 53.93 -14.00
CA ASP A 84 -53.59 54.14 -15.07
C ASP A 84 -53.15 53.55 -16.42
N GLY A 85 -52.45 52.41 -16.38
CA GLY A 85 -51.89 51.76 -17.56
C GLY A 85 -50.84 52.59 -18.32
N LEU A 86 -50.18 53.55 -17.68
CA LEU A 86 -49.06 54.32 -18.26
C LEU A 86 -47.86 54.26 -17.33
N VAL A 87 -46.67 54.05 -17.90
CA VAL A 87 -45.42 54.12 -17.14
C VAL A 87 -44.88 55.54 -17.15
N THR A 88 -44.61 56.08 -15.97
CA THR A 88 -43.96 57.38 -15.74
C THR A 88 -42.61 57.18 -15.07
N LEU A 89 -41.59 57.86 -15.57
CA LEU A 89 -40.26 57.88 -14.97
C LEU A 89 -40.12 59.11 -14.08
N HIS A 90 -39.76 58.91 -12.83
CA HIS A 90 -39.52 59.95 -11.83
C HIS A 90 -38.03 59.97 -11.46
N ASP A 91 -37.46 61.12 -11.17
CA ASP A 91 -36.13 61.18 -10.53
C ASP A 91 -36.22 60.56 -9.12
N LEU A 92 -35.33 59.63 -8.81
CA LEU A 92 -35.33 58.87 -7.56
C LEU A 92 -35.04 59.75 -6.33
N HIS A 93 -34.28 60.84 -6.48
CA HIS A 93 -33.86 61.69 -5.36
C HIS A 93 -34.88 62.78 -5.07
N THR A 94 -35.33 63.49 -6.10
CA THR A 94 -36.28 64.60 -5.97
C THR A 94 -37.73 64.16 -6.06
N LEU A 95 -38.00 62.98 -6.63
CA LEU A 95 -39.33 62.39 -6.84
C LEU A 95 -40.31 63.31 -7.59
N SER A 96 -39.84 64.35 -8.28
CA SER A 96 -40.68 65.41 -8.87
C SER A 96 -40.71 65.38 -10.40
N SER A 97 -39.64 64.93 -11.05
CA SER A 97 -39.49 64.99 -12.51
C SER A 97 -40.23 63.84 -13.19
N ALA A 98 -41.50 64.01 -13.55
CA ALA A 98 -42.30 62.96 -14.19
C ALA A 98 -42.21 62.99 -15.73
N THR A 99 -41.49 62.05 -16.33
CA THR A 99 -41.44 61.84 -17.79
C THR A 99 -42.37 60.69 -18.19
N PRO A 100 -43.53 60.97 -18.84
CA PRO A 100 -44.46 59.93 -19.25
C PRO A 100 -43.98 59.18 -20.50
N LEU A 101 -43.93 57.85 -20.44
CA LEU A 101 -43.56 56.99 -21.56
C LEU A 101 -44.77 56.70 -22.46
N ASN A 102 -45.07 57.61 -23.39
CA ASN A 102 -46.27 57.52 -24.24
C ASN A 102 -46.40 56.24 -25.07
N ASN A 103 -45.30 55.55 -25.37
CA ASN A 103 -45.29 54.27 -26.09
C ASN A 103 -45.73 53.07 -25.23
N THR A 104 -45.90 53.26 -23.91
CA THR A 104 -46.33 52.25 -22.94
C THR A 104 -47.82 52.35 -22.56
N LYS A 105 -48.64 53.14 -23.28
CA LYS A 105 -50.08 53.27 -23.00
C LYS A 105 -50.79 51.91 -23.04
N GLY A 106 -51.48 51.56 -21.96
CA GLY A 106 -52.09 50.25 -21.73
C GLY A 106 -51.12 49.22 -21.15
N ALA A 107 -50.13 49.67 -20.38
CA ALA A 107 -49.20 48.82 -19.64
C ALA A 107 -49.90 48.07 -18.50
N HIS A 108 -49.45 46.85 -18.23
CA HIS A 108 -49.99 46.00 -17.15
C HIS A 108 -48.88 45.40 -16.27
N VAL A 109 -47.73 45.06 -16.84
CA VAL A 109 -46.63 44.40 -16.11
C VAL A 109 -45.32 45.07 -16.50
N LEU A 110 -44.47 45.34 -15.51
CA LEU A 110 -43.08 45.75 -15.73
C LEU A 110 -42.09 44.78 -15.09
N ALA A 111 -40.90 44.71 -15.69
CA ALA A 111 -39.74 44.00 -15.16
C ALA A 111 -38.51 44.88 -15.28
N LEU A 112 -37.61 44.77 -14.30
CA LEU A 112 -36.38 45.54 -14.21
C LEU A 112 -35.17 44.63 -14.12
N HIS A 113 -34.09 45.03 -14.79
CA HIS A 113 -32.79 44.40 -14.67
C HIS A 113 -31.69 45.45 -14.69
N THR A 114 -30.74 45.35 -13.76
CA THR A 114 -29.43 45.99 -13.90
C THR A 114 -28.36 44.92 -13.77
N GLY A 115 -27.38 44.96 -14.67
CA GLY A 115 -26.24 44.05 -14.71
C GLY A 115 -25.11 44.60 -15.56
N VAL A 116 -23.97 43.91 -15.57
CA VAL A 116 -22.83 44.26 -16.42
C VAL A 116 -22.91 43.42 -17.70
N ASP A 117 -22.88 44.07 -18.85
CA ASP A 117 -22.88 43.42 -20.17
C ASP A 117 -21.63 43.82 -20.96
N HIS A 118 -21.14 42.93 -21.82
CA HIS A 118 -19.92 43.15 -22.61
C HIS A 118 -20.30 43.64 -24.01
N ILE A 119 -20.40 44.95 -24.18
CA ILE A 119 -20.70 45.58 -25.46
C ILE A 119 -19.36 45.89 -26.14
N ASP A 120 -19.12 45.30 -27.32
CA ASP A 120 -17.84 45.43 -28.05
C ASP A 120 -16.60 45.05 -27.21
N SER A 121 -16.75 44.04 -26.34
CA SER A 121 -15.72 43.57 -25.38
C SER A 121 -15.43 44.53 -24.21
N ILE A 122 -16.22 45.58 -24.02
CA ILE A 122 -16.10 46.52 -22.91
C ILE A 122 -17.19 46.19 -21.87
N PRO A 123 -16.83 45.97 -20.60
CA PRO A 123 -17.82 45.81 -19.54
C PRO A 123 -18.54 47.15 -19.32
N THR A 124 -19.81 47.19 -19.67
CA THR A 124 -20.68 48.36 -19.57
C THR A 124 -21.83 48.06 -18.63
N LEU A 125 -22.23 49.03 -17.81
CA LEU A 125 -23.36 48.87 -16.90
C LEU A 125 -24.65 49.06 -17.69
N VAL A 126 -25.46 48.01 -17.80
CA VAL A 126 -26.69 48.04 -18.58
C VAL A 126 -27.89 47.86 -17.66
N SER A 127 -28.75 48.87 -17.64
CA SER A 127 -30.07 48.81 -16.99
C SER A 127 -31.15 48.69 -18.05
N LYS A 128 -32.09 47.75 -17.88
CA LYS A 128 -33.21 47.52 -18.78
C LYS A 128 -34.54 47.54 -18.04
N LEU A 129 -35.51 48.23 -18.63
CA LEU A 129 -36.91 48.25 -18.22
C LEU A 129 -37.74 47.61 -19.32
N ALA A 130 -38.33 46.44 -19.05
CA ALA A 130 -39.32 45.84 -19.93
C ALA A 130 -40.72 46.19 -19.44
N VAL A 131 -41.59 46.64 -20.35
CA VAL A 131 -42.98 46.97 -20.08
C VAL A 131 -43.87 46.26 -21.09
N TYR A 132 -44.79 45.44 -20.60
CA TYR A 132 -45.81 44.85 -21.46
C TYR A 132 -47.02 45.78 -21.55
N ALA A 133 -47.32 46.27 -22.76
CA ALA A 133 -48.44 47.15 -23.05
C ALA A 133 -49.13 46.75 -24.36
N LYS A 134 -50.47 46.61 -24.37
CA LYS A 134 -51.26 46.34 -25.60
C LYS A 134 -50.65 45.28 -26.55
N ARG A 135 -50.30 44.09 -26.03
CA ARG A 135 -49.70 42.98 -26.81
C ARG A 135 -48.34 43.31 -27.45
N LYS A 136 -47.58 44.23 -26.88
CA LYS A 136 -46.17 44.43 -27.19
C LYS A 136 -45.33 44.56 -25.91
N VAL A 137 -44.10 44.10 -25.97
CA VAL A 137 -43.08 44.30 -24.94
C VAL A 137 -42.21 45.46 -25.39
N VAL A 138 -42.23 46.56 -24.65
CA VAL A 138 -41.37 47.73 -24.84
C VAL A 138 -40.19 47.62 -23.88
N VAL A 139 -38.97 47.52 -24.41
CA VAL A 139 -37.74 47.44 -23.60
C VAL A 139 -36.96 48.74 -23.74
N LEU A 140 -36.75 49.45 -22.63
CA LEU A 140 -35.92 50.64 -22.55
C LEU A 140 -34.56 50.25 -21.98
N GLU A 141 -33.48 50.72 -22.60
CA GLU A 141 -32.10 50.41 -22.22
C GLU A 141 -31.35 51.70 -21.83
N TRP A 142 -30.68 51.65 -20.70
CA TRP A 142 -29.70 52.64 -20.24
C TRP A 142 -28.31 51.99 -20.24
N ARG A 143 -27.31 52.74 -20.70
CA ARG A 143 -25.89 52.34 -20.69
C ARG A 143 -25.13 53.36 -19.87
N ASP A 144 -24.40 52.91 -18.86
CA ASP A 144 -23.63 53.76 -17.93
C ASP A 144 -24.47 54.93 -17.38
N ALA A 145 -25.69 54.60 -16.92
CA ALA A 145 -26.71 55.53 -16.39
C ALA A 145 -27.38 56.49 -17.40
N GLU A 146 -26.94 56.52 -18.67
CA GLU A 146 -27.55 57.34 -19.71
C GLU A 146 -28.58 56.56 -20.54
N PHE A 147 -29.69 57.20 -20.90
CA PHE A 147 -30.70 56.57 -21.75
C PHE A 147 -30.14 56.33 -23.15
N TYR A 148 -30.17 55.06 -23.60
CA TYR A 148 -29.64 54.67 -24.91
C TYR A 148 -30.74 54.57 -25.96
N LYS A 149 -31.66 53.59 -25.82
CA LYS A 149 -32.68 53.30 -26.84
C LYS A 149 -33.87 52.53 -26.26
N SER A 150 -35.02 52.66 -26.93
CA SER A 150 -36.18 51.79 -26.71
C SER A 150 -36.40 50.82 -27.88
N PHE A 151 -36.69 49.56 -27.58
CA PHE A 151 -37.06 48.50 -28.52
C PHE A 151 -38.51 48.10 -28.29
N GLU A 152 -39.22 47.71 -29.36
CA GLU A 152 -40.60 47.23 -29.28
C GLU A 152 -40.71 45.85 -29.94
N TYR A 153 -41.26 44.88 -29.22
CA TYR A 153 -41.44 43.50 -29.67
C TYR A 153 -42.92 43.13 -29.62
N ALA A 154 -43.50 42.74 -30.75
CA ALA A 154 -44.89 42.28 -30.80
C ALA A 154 -45.04 40.93 -30.07
N SER A 155 -46.13 40.78 -29.31
CA SER A 155 -46.45 39.56 -28.57
C SER A 155 -47.83 39.04 -29.01
N THR A 156 -47.96 37.72 -29.14
CA THR A 156 -49.21 37.05 -29.54
C THR A 156 -50.17 36.89 -28.37
N GLU A 157 -49.65 36.69 -27.16
CA GLU A 157 -50.42 36.33 -25.96
C GLU A 157 -50.49 37.46 -24.93
N LYS A 158 -51.36 37.29 -23.93
CA LYS A 158 -51.40 38.15 -22.74
C LYS A 158 -50.33 37.66 -21.76
N ILE A 159 -49.38 38.53 -21.44
CA ILE A 159 -48.33 38.24 -20.45
C ILE A 159 -48.87 38.52 -19.04
N VAL A 160 -48.65 37.57 -18.13
CA VAL A 160 -49.09 37.61 -16.72
C VAL A 160 -47.95 38.03 -15.81
N ALA A 161 -46.77 37.43 -15.97
CA ALA A 161 -45.56 37.82 -15.27
C ALA A 161 -44.36 37.86 -16.23
N MET A 162 -43.34 38.62 -15.87
CA MET A 162 -42.16 38.83 -16.70
C MET A 162 -40.96 39.11 -15.81
N GLN A 163 -39.81 38.51 -16.11
CA GLN A 163 -38.56 38.78 -15.42
C GLN A 163 -37.36 38.53 -16.34
N PHE A 164 -36.31 39.34 -16.20
CA PHE A 164 -35.06 39.11 -16.92
C PHE A 164 -34.26 37.98 -16.26
N SER A 165 -33.83 37.01 -17.07
CA SER A 165 -32.86 35.99 -16.64
C SER A 165 -31.43 36.51 -16.76
N ALA A 166 -31.14 37.21 -17.86
CA ALA A 166 -29.86 37.84 -18.18
C ALA A 166 -30.11 39.18 -18.93
N PRO A 167 -29.11 40.05 -19.12
CA PRO A 167 -29.29 41.30 -19.87
C PRO A 167 -29.88 41.10 -21.28
N GLY A 168 -29.56 39.98 -21.92
CA GLY A 168 -30.02 39.60 -23.26
C GLY A 168 -31.23 38.67 -23.30
N LEU A 169 -31.79 38.24 -22.15
CA LEU A 169 -32.83 37.20 -22.13
C LEU A 169 -33.95 37.51 -21.13
N LEU A 170 -35.17 37.61 -21.65
CA LEU A 170 -36.37 37.86 -20.89
C LEU A 170 -37.23 36.60 -20.81
N VAL A 171 -37.65 36.21 -19.62
CA VAL A 171 -38.55 35.07 -19.39
C VAL A 171 -39.92 35.63 -19.01
N LEU A 172 -40.93 35.11 -19.69
CA LEU A 172 -42.31 35.61 -19.69
C LEU A 172 -43.25 34.46 -19.35
N SER A 173 -44.31 34.71 -18.61
CA SER A 173 -45.37 33.74 -18.40
C SER A 173 -46.67 34.21 -19.04
N THR A 174 -47.36 33.28 -19.70
CA THR A 174 -48.76 33.43 -20.10
C THR A 174 -49.63 32.72 -19.06
N ALA A 175 -50.94 32.65 -19.29
CA ALA A 175 -51.82 31.86 -18.42
C ALA A 175 -51.61 30.34 -18.55
N ARG A 176 -50.88 29.88 -19.58
CA ARG A 176 -50.76 28.45 -19.93
C ARG A 176 -49.31 27.96 -19.99
N GLU A 177 -48.37 28.84 -20.32
CA GLU A 177 -46.99 28.44 -20.60
C GLU A 177 -45.97 29.54 -20.25
N PHE A 178 -44.69 29.18 -20.35
CA PHE A 178 -43.57 30.09 -20.20
C PHE A 178 -42.89 30.29 -21.55
N LEU A 179 -42.63 31.54 -21.90
CA LEU A 179 -41.99 31.99 -23.13
C LEU A 179 -40.66 32.66 -22.81
N THR A 180 -39.75 32.67 -23.77
CA THR A 180 -38.51 33.43 -23.73
C THR A 180 -38.43 34.41 -24.89
N LEU A 181 -37.89 35.60 -24.63
CA LEU A 181 -37.65 36.64 -25.61
C LEU A 181 -36.16 37.00 -25.60
N GLN A 182 -35.47 36.69 -26.69
CA GLN A 182 -34.06 37.00 -26.87
C GLN A 182 -33.88 38.46 -27.32
N LEU A 183 -33.09 39.23 -26.58
CA LEU A 183 -32.80 40.63 -26.84
C LEU A 183 -31.36 40.79 -27.38
N PRO A 184 -31.10 41.69 -28.34
CA PRO A 184 -32.05 42.60 -28.99
C PRO A 184 -32.79 41.98 -30.19
N ARG A 185 -32.49 40.73 -30.55
CA ARG A 185 -32.96 40.07 -31.79
C ARG A 185 -34.47 39.97 -31.92
N GLY A 186 -35.20 39.95 -30.81
CA GLY A 186 -36.66 39.86 -30.78
C GLY A 186 -37.21 38.48 -31.12
N GLN A 187 -36.40 37.43 -30.94
CA GLN A 187 -36.82 36.05 -31.17
C GLN A 187 -37.62 35.54 -29.98
N TRP A 188 -38.81 34.99 -30.26
CA TRP A 188 -39.69 34.35 -29.29
C TRP A 188 -39.51 32.83 -29.37
N ASP A 189 -39.21 32.19 -28.25
CA ASP A 189 -39.09 30.73 -28.15
C ASP A 189 -39.91 30.22 -26.95
N ASP A 190 -40.62 29.12 -27.11
CA ASP A 190 -41.29 28.43 -26.00
C ASP A 190 -40.23 27.83 -25.07
N LEU A 191 -40.34 28.10 -23.76
CA LEU A 191 -39.40 27.56 -22.78
C LEU A 191 -39.54 26.04 -22.66
N PHE A 192 -40.76 25.54 -22.83
CA PHE A 192 -41.12 24.12 -22.77
C PHE A 192 -41.96 23.75 -24.00
N PRO A 193 -41.35 23.43 -25.15
CA PRO A 193 -42.08 23.06 -26.37
C PRO A 193 -43.04 21.89 -26.13
N ALA A 194 -44.21 21.90 -26.79
CA ALA A 194 -45.27 20.90 -26.58
C ALA A 194 -44.84 19.42 -26.72
N ASP A 195 -43.75 19.14 -27.46
CA ASP A 195 -43.11 17.81 -27.58
C ASP A 195 -42.17 17.46 -26.42
N THR A 196 -42.63 17.63 -25.17
CA THR A 196 -41.86 17.29 -23.96
C THR A 196 -41.82 15.79 -23.68
N ALA A 197 -41.46 14.99 -24.68
CA ALA A 197 -40.98 13.62 -24.46
C ALA A 197 -39.83 13.65 -23.44
N SER A 198 -38.90 14.60 -23.54
CA SER A 198 -37.73 14.76 -22.66
C SER A 198 -38.00 15.20 -21.21
N LEU A 199 -39.22 15.60 -20.84
CA LEU A 199 -39.65 15.72 -19.43
C LEU A 199 -40.29 14.42 -18.91
N ARG A 200 -40.84 13.57 -19.80
CA ARG A 200 -41.49 12.30 -19.46
C ARG A 200 -40.51 11.11 -19.46
N THR A 201 -39.56 11.04 -20.39
CA THR A 201 -38.58 9.93 -20.49
C THR A 201 -37.61 9.89 -19.30
N VAL A 202 -37.41 11.01 -18.60
CA VAL A 202 -36.50 11.13 -17.46
C VAL A 202 -37.08 10.51 -16.18
N ALA A 203 -38.41 10.34 -16.10
CA ALA A 203 -39.04 9.58 -15.02
C ALA A 203 -38.62 8.10 -14.98
N GLY A 204 -38.07 7.57 -16.08
CA GLY A 204 -37.50 6.22 -16.14
C GLY A 204 -35.97 6.15 -16.14
N GLY A 205 -35.26 7.29 -16.02
CA GLY A 205 -33.82 7.39 -16.28
C GLY A 205 -32.91 7.53 -15.06
N ILE A 206 -33.44 7.77 -13.86
CA ILE A 206 -32.65 7.85 -12.62
C ILE A 206 -32.81 6.51 -11.88
N ALA A 207 -32.19 5.46 -12.42
CA ALA A 207 -31.84 4.29 -11.65
C ALA A 207 -30.43 4.53 -11.08
N VAL A 208 -30.36 5.19 -9.93
CA VAL A 208 -29.18 5.12 -9.08
C VAL A 208 -29.29 3.82 -8.30
N GLY A 209 -28.26 2.98 -8.39
CA GLY A 209 -28.22 1.67 -7.76
C GLY A 209 -28.49 1.75 -6.26
N GLY A 210 -29.51 1.03 -5.82
CA GLY A 210 -29.82 0.77 -4.42
C GLY A 210 -30.17 -0.70 -4.29
N HIS A 211 -29.44 -1.39 -3.40
CA HIS A 211 -29.63 -2.77 -3.04
C HIS A 211 -31.08 -3.10 -2.65
N GLY A 212 -31.45 -4.36 -2.89
CA GLY A 212 -32.76 -4.91 -2.62
C GLY A 212 -33.15 -4.73 -1.15
N ILE A 213 -34.37 -4.22 -0.97
CA ILE A 213 -35.08 -4.30 0.29
C ILE A 213 -36.29 -5.19 0.02
N ASP A 214 -36.28 -6.36 0.65
CA ASP A 214 -37.38 -7.32 0.65
C ASP A 214 -38.64 -6.66 1.21
N ALA A 215 -39.62 -6.43 0.32
CA ALA A 215 -40.96 -6.03 0.72
C ALA A 215 -41.79 -7.29 1.01
N GLY A 216 -42.17 -7.41 2.27
CA GLY A 216 -42.96 -8.50 2.84
C GLY A 216 -44.26 -8.79 2.10
N ARG A 217 -44.48 -10.09 1.97
CA ARG A 217 -45.64 -10.80 1.45
C ARG A 217 -46.88 -10.54 2.33
N ALA A 218 -47.94 -9.95 1.77
CA ALA A 218 -49.30 -10.09 2.29
C ALA A 218 -50.29 -10.10 1.10
N GLY A 219 -50.97 -11.24 0.94
CA GLY A 219 -51.96 -11.47 -0.10
C GLY A 219 -53.35 -10.91 0.24
N GLY A 220 -54.15 -10.72 -0.80
CA GLY A 220 -55.56 -10.36 -0.70
C GLY A 220 -56.16 -10.10 -2.07
N GLU A 221 -56.63 -11.16 -2.73
CA GLU A 221 -57.44 -11.10 -3.94
C GLU A 221 -58.82 -10.47 -3.64
N THR A 222 -59.32 -9.62 -4.54
CA THR A 222 -60.69 -9.70 -5.09
C THR A 222 -60.89 -8.64 -6.18
N GLY A 223 -61.49 -9.04 -7.29
CA GLY A 223 -61.60 -8.26 -8.53
C GLY A 223 -62.77 -7.27 -8.59
N GLY A 224 -62.69 -6.37 -9.57
CA GLY A 224 -63.75 -5.42 -9.91
C GLY A 224 -63.34 -4.49 -11.05
N THR A 225 -63.46 -4.98 -12.29
CA THR A 225 -63.29 -4.20 -13.53
C THR A 225 -64.25 -3.02 -13.62
N THR A 226 -63.72 -1.80 -13.65
CA THR A 226 -64.30 -0.67 -14.41
C THR A 226 -63.17 0.08 -15.11
N GLN A 227 -63.24 0.11 -16.44
CA GLN A 227 -62.32 0.84 -17.30
C GLN A 227 -62.49 2.35 -17.07
N THR A 228 -61.54 2.95 -16.37
CA THR A 228 -61.17 4.36 -16.53
C THR A 228 -59.77 4.38 -17.13
N ALA A 229 -59.59 5.15 -18.19
CA ALA A 229 -58.34 5.23 -18.93
C ALA A 229 -57.17 5.56 -17.98
N GLY A 230 -56.17 4.69 -17.97
CA GLY A 230 -55.11 4.63 -16.96
C GLY A 230 -54.24 5.88 -16.92
N ALA A 231 -54.24 6.54 -15.76
CA ALA A 231 -53.07 7.22 -15.26
C ALA A 231 -52.10 6.15 -14.76
N THR A 232 -51.01 5.94 -15.50
CA THR A 232 -49.90 5.09 -15.05
C THR A 232 -49.26 5.75 -13.81
N ALA A 233 -49.42 5.10 -12.66
CA ALA A 233 -48.81 5.45 -11.39
C ALA A 233 -47.29 5.13 -11.37
N GLY A 234 -46.52 5.78 -12.25
CA GLY A 234 -45.07 5.61 -12.35
C GLY A 234 -44.31 6.81 -12.92
N GLY A 235 -44.96 7.96 -13.15
CA GLY A 235 -44.28 9.18 -13.56
C GLY A 235 -43.92 10.03 -12.34
N GLY A 236 -42.62 10.17 -12.03
CA GLY A 236 -42.12 11.02 -10.93
C GLY A 236 -42.59 12.48 -11.01
N MET A 237 -42.25 13.30 -10.00
CA MET A 237 -42.72 14.69 -9.82
C MET A 237 -42.62 15.57 -11.09
N TRP A 238 -41.63 15.32 -11.95
CA TRP A 238 -41.49 15.95 -13.27
C TRP A 238 -42.67 15.71 -14.23
N ALA A 239 -43.25 14.50 -14.23
CA ALA A 239 -44.43 14.17 -15.02
C ALA A 239 -45.68 14.90 -14.51
N SER A 240 -45.82 15.05 -13.19
CA SER A 240 -46.89 15.84 -12.56
C SER A 240 -46.80 17.31 -12.97
N TRP A 241 -45.60 17.89 -12.94
CA TRP A 241 -45.37 19.27 -13.40
C TRP A 241 -45.67 19.46 -14.89
N ALA A 242 -45.21 18.55 -15.76
CA ALA A 242 -45.48 18.60 -17.19
C ALA A 242 -46.98 18.45 -17.53
N LEU A 243 -47.69 17.58 -16.82
CA LEU A 243 -49.15 17.45 -16.94
C LEU A 243 -49.87 18.71 -16.43
N SER A 244 -49.32 19.40 -15.42
CA SER A 244 -49.90 20.62 -14.87
C SER A 244 -50.02 21.75 -15.90
N LEU A 245 -49.09 21.80 -16.88
CA LEU A 245 -49.08 22.76 -17.99
C LEU A 245 -50.09 22.41 -19.10
N SER A 246 -50.60 21.17 -19.13
CA SER A 246 -51.51 20.66 -20.19
C SER A 246 -53.00 20.60 -19.78
N GLY A 247 -53.36 21.08 -18.58
CA GLY A 247 -54.72 21.02 -18.04
C GLY A 247 -55.60 22.24 -18.37
N PRO A 248 -56.94 22.15 -18.19
CA PRO A 248 -57.83 23.31 -18.35
C PRO A 248 -57.44 24.42 -17.36
N ALA A 249 -57.50 25.67 -17.83
CA ALA A 249 -57.07 26.86 -17.09
C ALA A 249 -57.75 26.93 -15.71
N ALA A 250 -57.00 26.64 -14.66
CA ALA A 250 -57.40 26.99 -13.30
C ALA A 250 -57.04 28.46 -13.06
N ASP A 251 -57.80 29.16 -12.22
CA ASP A 251 -57.66 30.58 -11.90
C ASP A 251 -56.33 31.00 -11.20
N ILE A 252 -55.31 30.12 -11.18
CA ILE A 252 -54.05 30.32 -10.46
C ILE A 252 -52.98 30.85 -11.42
N GLN A 253 -52.47 32.06 -11.15
CA GLN A 253 -51.50 32.75 -12.00
C GLN A 253 -50.06 32.25 -11.75
N PRO A 254 -49.25 32.02 -12.79
CA PRO A 254 -47.84 31.64 -12.63
C PRO A 254 -47.01 32.82 -12.11
N THR A 255 -46.04 32.51 -11.25
CA THR A 255 -45.14 33.49 -10.65
C THR A 255 -43.69 33.21 -11.03
N ILE A 256 -42.90 34.27 -11.17
CA ILE A 256 -41.48 34.20 -11.52
C ILE A 256 -40.70 35.00 -10.47
N ALA A 257 -39.75 34.37 -9.81
CA ALA A 257 -38.80 35.04 -8.93
C ALA A 257 -37.39 34.92 -9.49
N ARG A 258 -36.64 36.02 -9.46
CA ARG A 258 -35.18 35.99 -9.66
C ARG A 258 -34.54 35.43 -8.39
N MET A 259 -33.46 34.68 -8.53
CA MET A 259 -32.66 34.06 -7.46
C MET A 259 -31.22 34.62 -7.52
N PRO A 260 -30.33 34.32 -6.55
CA PRO A 260 -28.92 34.67 -6.65
C PRO A 260 -28.27 33.98 -7.86
N GLY A 261 -27.21 34.59 -8.42
CA GLY A 261 -26.43 33.97 -9.51
C GLY A 261 -27.15 33.84 -10.85
N GLU A 262 -28.04 34.79 -11.19
CA GLU A 262 -28.80 34.82 -12.46
C GLU A 262 -29.69 33.57 -12.70
N LYS A 263 -30.08 32.89 -11.62
CA LYS A 263 -31.08 31.83 -11.68
C LYS A 263 -32.48 32.43 -11.55
N LEU A 264 -33.49 31.83 -12.17
CA LEU A 264 -34.89 32.15 -11.93
C LEU A 264 -35.62 30.91 -11.38
N LEU A 265 -36.53 31.14 -10.45
CA LEU A 265 -37.47 30.15 -9.95
C LEU A 265 -38.84 30.41 -10.58
N LEU A 266 -39.28 29.50 -11.43
CA LEU A 266 -40.56 29.53 -12.13
C LEU A 266 -41.56 28.70 -11.35
N CYS A 267 -42.65 29.29 -10.91
CA CYS A 267 -43.69 28.56 -10.20
C CYS A 267 -44.99 28.53 -11.01
N HIS A 268 -45.54 27.34 -11.16
CA HIS A 268 -46.85 27.11 -11.75
C HIS A 268 -47.63 26.18 -10.84
N LYS A 269 -48.78 26.66 -10.35
CA LYS A 269 -49.50 26.06 -9.22
C LYS A 269 -48.58 25.96 -8.00
N ASP A 270 -48.47 24.80 -7.39
CA ASP A 270 -47.68 24.49 -6.20
C ASP A 270 -46.25 23.99 -6.50
N ILE A 271 -45.85 23.93 -7.78
CA ILE A 271 -44.55 23.38 -8.18
C ILE A 271 -43.65 24.48 -8.73
N GLY A 272 -42.43 24.56 -8.20
CA GLY A 272 -41.36 25.48 -8.59
C GLY A 272 -40.20 24.78 -9.29
N VAL A 273 -39.69 25.37 -10.38
CA VAL A 273 -38.56 24.85 -11.16
C VAL A 273 -37.49 25.92 -11.35
N PHE A 274 -36.23 25.53 -11.19
CA PHE A 274 -35.07 26.40 -11.35
C PHE A 274 -34.56 26.42 -12.79
N ILE A 275 -34.39 27.62 -13.35
CA ILE A 275 -33.71 27.84 -14.63
C ILE A 275 -32.49 28.75 -14.44
N ASN A 276 -31.49 28.59 -15.30
CA ASN A 276 -30.28 29.42 -15.30
C ASN A 276 -30.44 30.66 -16.21
N ALA A 277 -29.38 31.47 -16.28
CA ALA A 277 -29.29 32.68 -17.11
C ALA A 277 -29.61 32.45 -18.60
N VAL A 278 -29.38 31.23 -19.10
CA VAL A 278 -29.60 30.81 -20.50
C VAL A 278 -30.97 30.12 -20.67
N ALA A 279 -31.86 30.23 -19.67
CA ALA A 279 -33.18 29.62 -19.63
C ALA A 279 -33.16 28.08 -19.81
N LYS A 280 -32.12 27.42 -19.29
CA LYS A 280 -32.06 25.95 -19.16
C LYS A 280 -32.36 25.54 -17.73
N LEU A 281 -33.02 24.39 -17.57
CA LEU A 281 -33.30 23.80 -16.27
C LEU A 281 -32.01 23.46 -15.50
N CYS A 282 -31.96 23.82 -14.21
CA CYS A 282 -30.82 23.52 -13.33
C CYS A 282 -30.89 22.09 -12.74
N ARG A 283 -30.96 21.05 -13.58
CA ARG A 283 -31.17 19.64 -13.12
C ARG A 283 -30.02 19.07 -12.30
N ASN A 284 -28.80 19.56 -12.48
CA ASN A 284 -27.63 19.07 -11.74
C ASN A 284 -27.61 19.60 -10.31
N ASP A 285 -27.99 20.87 -10.13
CA ASP A 285 -28.00 21.53 -8.82
C ASP A 285 -29.28 21.19 -8.04
N HIS A 286 -30.39 21.02 -8.76
CA HIS A 286 -31.71 20.70 -8.21
C HIS A 286 -32.36 19.59 -9.07
N PRO A 287 -32.12 18.31 -8.74
CA PRO A 287 -32.63 17.18 -9.51
C PRO A 287 -34.16 17.05 -9.44
N GLU A 288 -34.76 17.55 -8.37
CA GLU A 288 -36.20 17.54 -8.15
C GLU A 288 -36.80 18.96 -8.18
N PRO A 289 -38.07 19.11 -8.62
CA PRO A 289 -38.75 20.39 -8.56
C PRO A 289 -39.16 20.70 -7.11
N MET A 290 -39.04 21.96 -6.71
CA MET A 290 -39.43 22.39 -5.37
C MET A 290 -40.96 22.42 -5.27
N VAL A 291 -41.54 21.62 -4.39
CA VAL A 291 -42.98 21.57 -4.18
C VAL A 291 -43.34 22.40 -2.97
N PHE A 292 -44.19 23.41 -3.16
CA PHE A 292 -44.79 24.18 -2.08
C PHE A 292 -46.05 23.48 -1.58
N ASN A 293 -46.45 23.74 -0.34
CA ASN A 293 -47.71 23.18 0.17
C ASN A 293 -48.92 23.71 -0.61
N ARG A 294 -48.80 24.91 -1.19
CA ARG A 294 -49.83 25.59 -1.98
C ARG A 294 -49.23 26.50 -3.04
N ALA A 295 -50.05 26.90 -3.99
CA ALA A 295 -49.63 27.83 -5.03
C ALA A 295 -49.25 29.20 -4.44
N PRO A 296 -48.02 29.69 -4.68
CA PRO A 296 -47.58 30.97 -4.16
C PRO A 296 -48.22 32.11 -4.96
N ALA A 297 -48.89 33.01 -4.25
CA ALA A 297 -49.37 34.28 -4.79
C ALA A 297 -48.21 35.29 -4.97
N GLY A 298 -47.18 35.17 -4.13
CA GLY A 298 -45.95 35.94 -4.23
C GLY A 298 -44.75 35.08 -3.86
N LEU A 299 -43.63 35.32 -4.52
CA LEU A 299 -42.42 34.54 -4.35
C LEU A 299 -41.21 35.47 -4.26
N THR A 300 -40.39 35.27 -3.25
CA THR A 300 -39.12 35.96 -3.07
C THR A 300 -38.05 35.01 -2.55
N TYR A 301 -36.84 35.52 -2.37
CA TYR A 301 -35.70 34.72 -1.97
C TYR A 301 -34.75 35.50 -1.07
N THR A 302 -33.93 34.75 -0.37
CA THR A 302 -32.72 35.18 0.33
C THR A 302 -31.55 34.32 -0.17
N SER A 303 -30.34 34.51 0.34
CA SER A 303 -29.18 33.70 -0.06
C SER A 303 -29.43 32.19 0.15
N SER A 304 -30.15 31.84 1.23
CA SER A 304 -30.33 30.44 1.66
C SER A 304 -31.77 29.92 1.53
N TYR A 305 -32.77 30.81 1.49
CA TYR A 305 -34.18 30.41 1.53
C TYR A 305 -35.01 30.98 0.38
N ALA A 306 -35.91 30.14 -0.14
CA ALA A 306 -37.05 30.55 -0.93
C ALA A 306 -38.23 30.84 0.00
N ILE A 307 -38.89 31.98 -0.22
CA ILE A 307 -39.98 32.47 0.62
C ILE A 307 -41.21 32.63 -0.26
N ALA A 308 -42.19 31.76 -0.06
CA ALA A 308 -43.45 31.73 -0.77
C ALA A 308 -44.57 32.25 0.13
N VAL A 309 -45.43 33.10 -0.41
CA VAL A 309 -46.64 33.54 0.29
C VAL A 309 -47.84 32.93 -0.41
N SER A 310 -48.58 32.11 0.33
CA SER A 310 -49.73 31.39 -0.17
C SER A 310 -51.00 31.80 0.57
N ARG A 311 -52.13 31.74 -0.14
CA ARG A 311 -53.45 32.01 0.41
C ARG A 311 -54.03 30.72 0.99
N ASP A 312 -54.47 30.78 2.24
CA ASP A 312 -55.22 29.71 2.88
C ASP A 312 -56.73 30.02 2.87
N PRO A 313 -57.57 29.26 2.13
CA PRO A 313 -59.02 29.39 2.19
C PRO A 313 -59.62 29.04 3.57
N GLY A 314 -58.81 28.56 4.53
CA GLY A 314 -59.28 28.08 5.82
C GLY A 314 -59.90 26.68 5.72
N PRO A 315 -60.20 26.03 6.86
CA PRO A 315 -60.87 24.73 6.84
C PRO A 315 -62.28 24.88 6.25
N HIS A 316 -62.53 24.17 5.14
CA HIS A 316 -63.87 24.01 4.59
C HIS A 316 -64.68 23.05 5.47
N THR A 317 -65.10 23.48 6.67
CA THR A 317 -66.26 22.87 7.32
C THR A 317 -67.51 23.39 6.62
N PRO A 318 -68.37 22.51 6.06
CA PRO A 318 -69.57 22.93 5.33
C PRO A 318 -70.58 23.51 6.33
N GLY A 319 -70.52 24.82 6.56
CA GLY A 319 -71.40 25.53 7.48
C GLY A 319 -70.90 26.91 7.91
N ASP A 320 -69.59 27.15 7.91
CA ASP A 320 -69.02 28.41 8.41
C ASP A 320 -68.55 29.29 7.25
N LYS A 321 -69.37 30.29 6.88
CA LYS A 321 -69.06 31.25 5.80
C LYS A 321 -68.28 32.48 6.31
N HIS A 322 -67.75 32.45 7.52
CA HIS A 322 -67.19 33.63 8.20
C HIS A 322 -65.76 33.50 8.71
N THR A 323 -65.03 32.42 8.40
CA THR A 323 -63.58 32.40 8.67
C THR A 323 -62.83 33.25 7.63
N PRO A 324 -62.15 34.33 8.04
CA PRO A 324 -61.36 35.14 7.11
C PRO A 324 -60.20 34.32 6.53
N PRO A 325 -59.82 34.54 5.26
CA PRO A 325 -58.68 33.87 4.65
C PRO A 325 -57.41 34.17 5.44
N ARG A 326 -56.62 33.13 5.73
CA ARG A 326 -55.31 33.28 6.39
C ARG A 326 -54.22 33.23 5.33
N PHE A 327 -53.09 33.87 5.61
CA PHE A 327 -51.96 33.88 4.69
C PHE A 327 -50.75 33.24 5.35
N ASN A 328 -50.20 32.24 4.65
CA ASN A 328 -49.12 31.42 5.15
C ASN A 328 -47.86 31.79 4.35
N ILE A 329 -46.82 32.20 5.06
CA ILE A 329 -45.49 32.32 4.50
C ILE A 329 -44.80 30.98 4.70
N GLU A 330 -44.45 30.34 3.60
CA GLU A 330 -43.71 29.10 3.57
C GLU A 330 -42.24 29.42 3.25
N ILE A 331 -41.33 29.01 4.14
CA ILE A 331 -39.89 29.22 4.00
C ILE A 331 -39.25 27.86 3.77
N ARG A 332 -38.56 27.72 2.63
CA ARG A 332 -37.86 26.49 2.23
C ARG A 332 -36.39 26.76 1.99
N ASN A 333 -35.54 25.81 2.36
CA ASN A 333 -34.12 25.85 1.99
C ASN A 333 -33.99 25.63 0.48
N ILE A 334 -33.18 26.43 -0.21
CA ILE A 334 -33.02 26.36 -1.66
C ILE A 334 -32.30 25.07 -2.11
N ALA A 335 -31.30 24.59 -1.36
CA ALA A 335 -30.53 23.41 -1.74
C ALA A 335 -31.26 22.13 -1.37
N THR A 336 -31.62 21.97 -0.09
CA THR A 336 -32.27 20.73 0.39
C THR A 336 -33.75 20.67 0.04
N GLN A 337 -34.36 21.78 -0.37
CA GLN A 337 -35.80 21.93 -0.65
C GLN A 337 -36.71 21.64 0.56
N ALA A 338 -36.11 21.44 1.74
CA ALA A 338 -36.79 21.13 2.98
C ALA A 338 -37.63 22.32 3.45
N LEU A 339 -38.80 22.02 4.02
CA LEU A 339 -39.63 23.00 4.69
C LEU A 339 -38.99 23.36 6.04
N VAL A 340 -38.51 24.60 6.13
CA VAL A 340 -37.81 25.11 7.31
C VAL A 340 -38.82 25.65 8.32
N GLN A 341 -39.71 26.52 7.85
CA GLN A 341 -40.65 27.24 8.71
C GLN A 341 -41.92 27.65 7.94
N THR A 342 -43.06 27.58 8.63
CA THR A 342 -44.31 28.21 8.16
C THR A 342 -44.68 29.32 9.14
N LEU A 343 -44.85 30.55 8.65
CA LEU A 343 -45.33 31.69 9.43
C LEU A 343 -46.77 32.02 9.06
N LEU A 344 -47.62 32.20 10.07
CA LEU A 344 -48.99 32.66 9.90
C LEU A 344 -49.03 34.17 10.06
N LEU A 345 -49.46 34.89 9.02
CA LEU A 345 -49.76 36.32 9.12
C LEU A 345 -51.23 36.55 9.45
N SER A 346 -51.53 37.74 9.99
CA SER A 346 -52.88 38.21 10.33
C SER A 346 -53.82 38.24 9.11
N GLU A 347 -55.12 38.37 9.37
CA GLU A 347 -56.29 38.24 8.48
C GLU A 347 -56.35 39.14 7.21
N GLU A 348 -55.27 39.81 6.82
CA GLU A 348 -55.22 40.71 5.66
C GLU A 348 -54.45 40.09 4.48
N GLU A 349 -54.96 40.28 3.26
CA GLU A 349 -54.34 39.76 2.02
C GLU A 349 -53.02 40.47 1.71
N PRO A 350 -51.85 39.80 1.76
CA PRO A 350 -50.59 40.42 1.40
C PRO A 350 -50.64 40.83 -0.08
N ALA A 351 -50.50 42.14 -0.32
CA ALA A 351 -50.48 42.74 -1.64
C ALA A 351 -49.18 42.41 -2.39
N GLN A 352 -48.04 42.33 -1.69
CA GLN A 352 -46.74 42.10 -2.32
C GLN A 352 -45.71 41.53 -1.36
N VAL A 353 -44.77 40.74 -1.89
CA VAL A 353 -43.54 40.32 -1.19
C VAL A 353 -42.35 40.90 -1.93
N LEU A 354 -41.45 41.54 -1.20
CA LEU A 354 -40.35 42.33 -1.75
C LEU A 354 -39.02 41.96 -1.12
N ASN A 355 -37.98 42.06 -1.92
CA ASN A 355 -36.60 41.94 -1.50
C ASN A 355 -35.91 43.32 -1.62
N GLY A 356 -35.43 43.83 -0.50
CA GLY A 356 -34.68 45.08 -0.39
C GLY A 356 -33.19 44.82 -0.15
N GLY A 357 -32.34 45.64 -0.77
CA GLY A 357 -30.90 45.63 -0.47
C GLY A 357 -30.13 44.39 -0.98
N GLY A 358 -30.62 43.73 -2.04
CA GLY A 358 -29.92 42.61 -2.67
C GLY A 358 -29.99 41.28 -1.92
N GLY A 359 -31.09 41.00 -1.20
CA GLY A 359 -31.26 39.75 -0.45
C GLY A 359 -31.29 39.91 1.06
N LYS A 360 -30.85 41.07 1.58
CA LYS A 360 -30.64 41.27 3.02
C LYS A 360 -31.90 41.61 3.81
N GLN A 361 -32.89 42.20 3.15
CA GLN A 361 -34.13 42.62 3.81
C GLN A 361 -35.34 42.09 3.06
N VAL A 362 -36.17 41.31 3.73
CA VAL A 362 -37.42 40.79 3.14
C VAL A 362 -38.61 41.50 3.76
N TRP A 363 -39.49 41.98 2.89
CA TRP A 363 -40.67 42.75 3.25
C TRP A 363 -41.91 42.03 2.74
N VAL A 364 -42.92 41.94 3.58
CA VAL A 364 -44.26 41.48 3.20
C VAL A 364 -45.19 42.67 3.41
N VAL A 365 -45.85 43.11 2.34
CA VAL A 365 -46.70 44.30 2.31
C VAL A 365 -48.14 43.84 2.14
N GLY A 366 -48.96 44.06 3.15
CA GLY A 366 -50.42 43.97 3.10
C GLY A 366 -51.08 45.31 2.74
N PRO A 367 -52.41 45.33 2.62
CA PRO A 367 -53.17 46.52 2.25
C PRO A 367 -53.02 47.64 3.27
N HIS A 368 -52.95 47.31 4.56
CA HIS A 368 -52.87 48.29 5.65
C HIS A 368 -51.68 48.07 6.58
N THR A 369 -50.91 47.02 6.34
CA THR A 369 -49.89 46.52 7.26
C THR A 369 -48.63 46.18 6.49
N VAL A 370 -47.46 46.52 7.03
CA VAL A 370 -46.17 46.17 6.44
C VAL A 370 -45.36 45.38 7.46
N TRP A 371 -45.01 44.15 7.11
CA TRP A 371 -44.15 43.27 7.88
C TRP A 371 -42.73 43.28 7.31
N ARG A 372 -41.75 43.24 8.19
CA ARG A 372 -40.36 42.92 7.89
C ARG A 372 -40.07 41.54 8.45
N LEU A 373 -39.51 40.66 7.63
CA LEU A 373 -38.97 39.39 8.09
C LEU A 373 -37.54 39.63 8.56
N LEU A 374 -37.30 39.42 9.85
CA LEU A 374 -35.98 39.52 10.45
C LEU A 374 -35.33 38.13 10.46
N PRO A 375 -34.18 37.93 9.80
CA PRO A 375 -33.49 36.65 9.83
C PRO A 375 -32.97 36.36 11.25
N ALA A 376 -33.11 35.11 11.70
CA ALA A 376 -32.46 34.66 12.93
C ALA A 376 -30.94 34.55 12.71
N PRO A 377 -30.10 34.77 13.75
CA PRO A 377 -28.66 34.52 13.66
C PRO A 377 -28.37 33.10 13.19
N ILE A 378 -27.46 32.95 12.23
CA ILE A 378 -27.15 31.65 11.61
C ILE A 378 -26.66 30.62 12.63
N GLN A 379 -25.94 31.06 13.67
CA GLN A 379 -25.43 30.20 14.74
C GLN A 379 -26.56 29.51 15.50
N GLN A 380 -27.61 30.24 15.89
CA GLN A 380 -28.77 29.67 16.59
C GLN A 380 -29.52 28.67 15.70
N GLN A 381 -29.59 28.96 14.40
CA GLN A 381 -30.21 28.04 13.44
C GLN A 381 -29.44 26.72 13.35
N VAL A 382 -28.10 26.79 13.28
CA VAL A 382 -27.24 25.60 13.25
C VAL A 382 -27.36 24.78 14.53
N GLU A 383 -27.42 25.39 15.73
CA GLU A 383 -27.62 24.66 17.00
C GLU A 383 -28.90 23.85 17.01
N VAL A 384 -30.02 24.47 16.61
CA VAL A 384 -31.33 23.80 16.61
C VAL A 384 -31.36 22.65 15.61
N VAL A 385 -30.74 22.83 14.44
CA VAL A 385 -30.65 21.78 13.41
C VAL A 385 -29.73 20.64 13.86
N LEU A 386 -28.61 20.94 14.52
CA LEU A 386 -27.72 19.94 15.10
C LEU A 386 -28.37 19.20 16.26
N ALA A 387 -29.15 19.87 17.11
CA ALA A 387 -29.92 19.26 18.19
C ALA A 387 -30.94 18.24 17.65
N ALA A 388 -31.54 18.53 16.48
CA ALA A 388 -32.46 17.65 15.77
C ALA A 388 -31.76 16.59 14.88
N GLU A 389 -30.42 16.49 14.92
CA GLU A 389 -29.62 15.52 14.14
C GLU A 389 -29.74 15.65 12.61
N HIS A 390 -30.18 16.80 12.11
CA HIS A 390 -30.30 17.06 10.66
C HIS A 390 -29.01 17.66 10.09
N TYR A 391 -27.92 16.88 10.09
CA TYR A 391 -26.59 17.36 9.70
C TYR A 391 -26.50 17.89 8.26
N ASP A 392 -27.22 17.27 7.31
CA ASP A 392 -27.25 17.72 5.90
C ASP A 392 -27.84 19.12 5.75
N GLU A 393 -28.86 19.45 6.55
CA GLU A 393 -29.43 20.78 6.60
C GLU A 393 -28.43 21.75 7.22
N ALA A 394 -27.75 21.38 8.32
CA ALA A 394 -26.74 22.23 8.95
C ALA A 394 -25.57 22.56 8.00
N ILE A 395 -25.05 21.59 7.25
CA ILE A 395 -24.00 21.80 6.24
C ILE A 395 -24.49 22.76 5.14
N SER A 396 -25.72 22.54 4.64
CA SER A 396 -26.31 23.40 3.62
C SER A 396 -26.48 24.85 4.10
N LEU A 397 -26.89 25.04 5.36
CA LEU A 397 -27.09 26.36 5.96
C LEU A 397 -25.76 27.12 6.08
N VAL A 398 -24.71 26.46 6.55
CA VAL A 398 -23.37 27.07 6.65
C VAL A 398 -22.84 27.43 5.26
N ALA A 399 -22.97 26.52 4.29
CA ALA A 399 -22.50 26.75 2.91
C ALA A 399 -23.19 27.95 2.22
N GLN A 400 -24.49 28.14 2.43
CA GLN A 400 -25.29 29.20 1.78
C GLN A 400 -25.31 30.54 2.53
N SER A 401 -24.63 30.66 3.66
CA SER A 401 -24.68 31.85 4.49
C SER A 401 -23.71 32.92 3.96
N ASP A 402 -24.16 34.13 3.59
CA ASP A 402 -23.23 35.18 3.10
C ASP A 402 -22.55 35.97 4.23
N ASN A 403 -22.95 35.73 5.48
CA ASN A 403 -22.58 36.54 6.66
C ASN A 403 -21.41 35.96 7.48
N ILE A 404 -20.84 34.82 7.06
CA ILE A 404 -19.72 34.14 7.72
C ILE A 404 -18.49 34.25 6.82
N LEU A 405 -17.30 34.47 7.41
CA LEU A 405 -16.03 34.42 6.67
C LEU A 405 -15.83 33.02 6.05
N GLU A 406 -15.26 32.94 4.86
CA GLU A 406 -15.06 31.64 4.17
C GLU A 406 -14.25 30.64 5.02
N ALA A 407 -13.24 31.11 5.75
CA ALA A 407 -12.45 30.28 6.66
C ALA A 407 -13.29 29.69 7.82
N GLU A 408 -14.15 30.52 8.44
CA GLU A 408 -15.03 30.06 9.52
C GLU A 408 -16.11 29.09 9.01
N LYS A 409 -16.57 29.25 7.75
CA LYS A 409 -17.48 28.29 7.12
C LYS A 409 -16.83 26.93 6.93
N GLU A 410 -15.59 26.93 6.45
CA GLU A 410 -14.85 25.70 6.22
C GLU A 410 -14.65 24.95 7.53
N GLU A 411 -14.17 25.64 8.58
CA GLU A 411 -14.01 25.07 9.92
C GLU A 411 -15.33 24.50 10.48
N LEU A 412 -16.41 25.27 10.44
CA LEU A 412 -17.73 24.83 10.91
C LEU A 412 -18.25 23.63 10.10
N SER A 413 -18.05 23.64 8.78
CA SER A 413 -18.48 22.54 7.91
C SER A 413 -17.74 21.24 8.21
N THR A 414 -16.43 21.33 8.50
CA THR A 414 -15.59 20.19 8.89
C THR A 414 -16.06 19.62 10.22
N LYS A 415 -16.34 20.47 11.22
CA LYS A 415 -16.89 20.02 12.52
C LYS A 415 -18.25 19.36 12.39
N ILE A 416 -19.15 19.91 11.56
CA ILE A 416 -20.49 19.32 11.34
C ILE A 416 -20.39 17.98 10.61
N ARG A 417 -19.52 17.84 9.59
CA ARG A 417 -19.26 16.57 8.92
C ARG A 417 -18.67 15.52 9.86
N TRP A 418 -17.79 15.93 10.78
CA TRP A 418 -17.27 15.04 11.82
C TRP A 418 -18.38 14.47 12.71
N LEU A 419 -19.29 15.32 13.17
CA LEU A 419 -20.45 14.89 13.96
C LEU A 419 -21.41 14.00 13.15
N ARG A 420 -21.61 14.33 11.86
CA ARG A 420 -22.42 13.53 10.94
C ARG A 420 -21.86 12.12 10.78
N ALA A 421 -20.55 11.97 10.57
CA ALA A 421 -19.91 10.68 10.41
C ALA A 421 -20.14 9.80 11.65
N ARG A 422 -19.99 10.36 12.86
CA ARG A 422 -20.25 9.65 14.12
C ARG A 422 -21.71 9.24 14.27
N TRP A 423 -22.65 10.12 13.91
CA TRP A 423 -24.08 9.81 13.92
C TRP A 423 -24.45 8.74 12.87
N LEU A 424 -23.89 8.81 11.65
CA LEU A 424 -24.10 7.80 10.60
C LEU A 424 -23.62 6.42 11.04
N PHE A 425 -22.48 6.38 11.73
CA PHE A 425 -21.92 5.14 12.27
C PHE A 425 -22.78 4.57 13.41
N ARG A 426 -23.28 5.42 14.32
CA ARG A 426 -24.00 4.98 15.53
C ARG A 426 -25.48 4.75 15.32
N SER A 427 -26.18 5.75 14.77
CA SER A 427 -27.64 5.79 14.76
C SER A 427 -28.26 5.20 13.50
N GLN A 428 -27.55 5.24 12.37
CA GLN A 428 -28.08 4.79 11.07
C GLN A 428 -27.54 3.44 10.61
N GLY A 429 -26.51 2.88 11.26
CA GLY A 429 -25.85 1.63 10.82
C GLY A 429 -25.15 1.74 9.45
N ARG A 430 -24.98 2.95 8.91
CA ARG A 430 -24.35 3.21 7.61
C ARG A 430 -22.83 3.36 7.78
N HIS A 431 -22.20 2.30 8.25
CA HIS A 431 -20.80 2.32 8.70
C HIS A 431 -19.80 2.65 7.58
N GLU A 432 -20.05 2.18 6.34
CA GLU A 432 -19.15 2.49 5.22
C GLU A 432 -19.14 3.97 4.86
N GLU A 433 -20.31 4.60 4.86
CA GLU A 433 -20.42 6.02 4.53
C GLU A 433 -19.81 6.90 5.63
N ALA A 434 -20.01 6.53 6.89
CA ALA A 434 -19.38 7.20 8.02
C ALA A 434 -17.84 7.17 7.95
N LEU A 435 -17.26 6.01 7.66
CA LEU A 435 -15.80 5.86 7.55
C LEU A 435 -15.24 6.55 6.29
N ALA A 436 -16.02 6.62 5.21
CA ALA A 436 -15.67 7.39 4.02
C ALA A 436 -15.68 8.91 4.28
N GLU A 437 -16.59 9.40 5.12
CA GLU A 437 -16.55 10.79 5.56
C GLU A 437 -15.33 11.07 6.44
N LEU A 438 -14.99 10.17 7.39
CA LEU A 438 -13.80 10.33 8.22
C LEU A 438 -12.49 10.27 7.41
N SER A 439 -12.39 9.40 6.41
CA SER A 439 -11.21 9.37 5.53
C SER A 439 -11.10 10.65 4.69
N ALA A 440 -12.22 11.23 4.24
CA ALA A 440 -12.22 12.51 3.52
C ALA A 440 -11.83 13.71 4.39
N LEU A 441 -11.90 13.59 5.72
CA LEU A 441 -11.49 14.61 6.69
C LEU A 441 -10.06 14.40 7.22
N ASP A 442 -9.32 13.42 6.67
CA ASP A 442 -8.01 12.98 7.17
C ASP A 442 -8.01 12.67 8.68
N ALA A 443 -9.15 12.14 9.17
CA ALA A 443 -9.33 11.79 10.57
C ALA A 443 -8.33 10.71 11.01
N THR A 444 -7.86 10.81 12.25
CA THR A 444 -7.03 9.76 12.82
C THR A 444 -7.74 8.40 12.84
N PRO A 445 -7.04 7.30 12.53
CA PRO A 445 -7.59 5.95 12.68
C PRO A 445 -8.09 5.65 14.09
N THR A 446 -7.58 6.34 15.11
CA THR A 446 -8.04 6.23 16.51
C THR A 446 -9.48 6.66 16.69
N GLU A 447 -9.97 7.62 15.91
CA GLU A 447 -11.37 8.05 15.96
C GLU A 447 -12.29 6.97 15.41
N ALA A 448 -11.90 6.31 14.32
CA ALA A 448 -12.62 5.13 13.81
C ALA A 448 -12.62 3.98 14.83
N ILE A 449 -11.50 3.77 15.53
CA ILE A 449 -11.37 2.74 16.57
C ILE A 449 -12.21 3.08 17.80
N SER A 450 -12.28 4.35 18.21
CA SER A 450 -13.05 4.79 19.39
C SER A 450 -14.56 4.53 19.28
N MET A 451 -15.06 4.42 18.04
CA MET A 451 -16.47 4.09 17.78
C MET A 451 -16.77 2.58 17.91
N CYS A 452 -15.74 1.73 18.01
CA CYS A 452 -15.91 0.29 18.23
C CYS A 452 -16.20 -0.02 19.71
N PRO A 453 -16.80 -1.20 20.00
CA PRO A 453 -16.99 -1.66 21.38
C PRO A 453 -15.68 -1.75 22.18
N GLU A 454 -15.77 -1.59 23.51
CA GLU A 454 -14.65 -1.64 24.48
C GLU A 454 -13.74 -2.86 24.31
N ARG A 455 -14.28 -4.02 23.93
CA ARG A 455 -13.50 -5.23 23.66
C ARG A 455 -12.43 -5.06 22.56
N ILE A 456 -12.66 -4.14 21.62
CA ILE A 456 -11.79 -3.88 20.47
C ILE A 456 -11.01 -2.59 20.67
N ALA A 457 -11.68 -1.52 21.10
CA ALA A 457 -11.07 -0.20 21.28
C ALA A 457 -10.29 -0.07 22.60
N GLY A 458 -10.54 -0.91 23.61
CA GLY A 458 -9.90 -0.81 24.92
C GLY A 458 -10.18 0.53 25.60
N GLU A 459 -9.14 1.18 26.11
CA GLU A 459 -9.19 2.51 26.75
C GLU A 459 -9.63 3.65 25.81
N LEU A 460 -9.65 3.40 24.49
CA LEU A 460 -10.12 4.36 23.49
C LEU A 460 -11.62 4.25 23.23
N ALA A 461 -12.32 3.25 23.79
CA ALA A 461 -13.77 3.21 23.70
C ALA A 461 -14.35 4.41 24.44
N GLU A 462 -15.28 5.10 23.79
CA GLU A 462 -16.04 6.11 24.49
C GLU A 462 -16.98 5.46 25.51
N ASP A 463 -17.00 6.02 26.72
CA ASP A 463 -17.92 5.59 27.78
C ASP A 463 -19.36 5.76 27.30
N PHE A 464 -20.04 4.63 27.10
CA PHE A 464 -21.46 4.58 26.81
C PHE A 464 -22.26 4.77 28.12
N SER A 465 -22.12 5.93 28.77
CA SER A 465 -23.08 6.35 29.80
C SER A 465 -24.23 7.09 29.13
N ASP A 466 -25.45 6.69 29.47
CA ASP A 466 -26.75 7.15 28.96
C ASP A 466 -27.07 8.67 29.15
N ASP A 467 -26.08 9.56 29.21
CA ASP A 467 -26.26 10.99 29.53
C ASP A 467 -26.51 11.89 28.30
N GLU A 468 -26.59 11.33 27.09
CA GLU A 468 -26.91 12.10 25.86
C GLU A 468 -28.27 11.71 25.23
N LEU A 469 -29.20 11.17 26.01
CA LEU A 469 -30.61 11.14 25.61
C LEU A 469 -31.31 12.40 26.14
N PRO A 470 -32.01 13.18 25.31
CA PRO A 470 -32.83 14.27 25.82
C PRO A 470 -33.94 13.65 26.69
N GLU A 471 -34.01 14.07 27.96
CA GLU A 471 -35.19 13.90 28.80
C GLU A 471 -36.38 14.52 28.05
N ASN A 472 -37.15 13.67 27.37
CA ASN A 472 -38.45 14.07 26.85
C ASN A 472 -39.43 14.06 28.03
N ASP A 473 -39.59 15.24 28.63
CA ASP A 473 -40.74 15.57 29.45
C ASP A 473 -42.03 15.45 28.61
N ALA A 474 -42.63 14.27 28.65
CA ALA A 474 -44.01 14.06 28.24
C ALA A 474 -44.70 13.15 29.27
N ASP A 475 -45.24 13.82 30.27
CA ASP A 475 -46.23 13.37 31.23
C ASP A 475 -47.26 12.40 30.61
N THR A 476 -47.37 11.16 31.12
CA THR A 476 -48.65 10.41 31.21
C THR A 476 -48.51 9.14 32.05
N THR A 477 -48.93 9.27 33.31
CA THR A 477 -49.67 8.31 34.14
C THR A 477 -49.09 6.91 34.39
N GLU A 478 -48.68 6.75 35.64
CA GLU A 478 -48.50 5.52 36.40
C GLU A 478 -49.57 4.44 36.12
N THR A 479 -49.11 3.19 35.96
CA THR A 479 -49.70 2.06 36.70
C THR A 479 -48.62 1.02 37.00
N ALA A 480 -48.36 0.85 38.29
CA ALA A 480 -47.43 -0.14 38.82
C ALA A 480 -47.98 -1.57 38.71
N ALA A 481 -47.13 -2.50 38.27
CA ALA A 481 -47.23 -3.91 38.66
C ALA A 481 -45.85 -4.58 38.56
N ASN A 482 -45.38 -5.03 39.73
CA ASN A 482 -44.15 -5.79 39.94
C ASN A 482 -44.06 -7.06 39.08
N GLY A 483 -42.86 -7.33 38.57
CA GLY A 483 -42.50 -8.62 37.99
C GLY A 483 -41.01 -8.66 37.68
N ALA A 484 -40.22 -9.12 38.65
CA ALA A 484 -38.80 -9.42 38.48
C ALA A 484 -38.60 -10.44 37.35
N HIS A 485 -38.26 -9.97 36.15
CA HIS A 485 -37.63 -10.76 35.11
C HIS A 485 -36.36 -10.05 34.71
N SER A 486 -35.23 -10.66 35.11
CA SER A 486 -33.94 -10.58 34.44
C SER A 486 -34.17 -10.59 32.93
N ARG A 487 -34.21 -9.41 32.30
CA ARG A 487 -34.12 -9.31 30.84
C ARG A 487 -32.69 -9.64 30.48
N SER A 488 -32.52 -10.88 30.06
CA SER A 488 -31.37 -11.40 29.33
C SER A 488 -30.80 -10.34 28.39
N ARG A 489 -29.56 -9.90 28.70
CA ARG A 489 -28.64 -9.30 27.73
C ARG A 489 -28.41 -10.31 26.61
N GLU A 490 -29.10 -10.15 25.48
CA GLU A 490 -28.63 -10.47 24.13
C GLU A 490 -29.75 -10.11 23.12
N PRO A 491 -29.54 -9.03 22.34
CA PRO A 491 -29.47 -9.18 20.89
C PRO A 491 -28.48 -8.18 20.25
N LEU A 492 -27.17 -8.32 20.51
CA LEU A 492 -26.15 -7.36 20.03
C LEU A 492 -25.03 -8.01 19.19
N ARG A 493 -24.99 -9.33 18.99
CA ARG A 493 -23.84 -9.96 18.30
C ARG A 493 -23.84 -9.82 16.77
N ASP A 494 -25.01 -9.63 16.14
CA ASP A 494 -25.07 -9.52 14.68
C ASP A 494 -25.01 -8.07 14.17
N THR A 495 -25.42 -7.09 14.98
CA THR A 495 -25.38 -5.65 14.61
C THR A 495 -23.95 -5.12 14.46
N TRP A 496 -23.00 -5.60 15.28
CA TRP A 496 -21.63 -5.10 15.23
C TRP A 496 -20.78 -5.76 14.15
N LYS A 497 -21.17 -6.91 13.59
CA LYS A 497 -20.35 -7.59 12.57
C LYS A 497 -20.18 -6.72 11.33
N GLU A 498 -21.25 -6.08 10.85
CA GLU A 498 -21.22 -5.18 9.70
C GLU A 498 -20.35 -3.94 9.98
N ALA A 499 -20.47 -3.36 11.18
CA ALA A 499 -19.61 -2.29 11.64
C ALA A 499 -18.13 -2.68 11.66
N LEU A 500 -17.82 -3.87 12.17
CA LEU A 500 -16.46 -4.40 12.24
C LEU A 500 -15.89 -4.73 10.86
N TYR A 501 -16.69 -5.22 9.92
CA TYR A 501 -16.26 -5.39 8.53
C TYR A 501 -15.95 -4.04 7.85
N ALA A 502 -16.75 -3.01 8.09
CA ALA A 502 -16.49 -1.67 7.58
C ALA A 502 -15.18 -1.09 8.16
N VAL A 503 -14.99 -1.20 9.49
CA VAL A 503 -13.76 -0.80 10.17
C VAL A 503 -12.57 -1.62 9.69
N MET A 504 -12.72 -2.93 9.48
CA MET A 504 -11.69 -3.80 8.91
C MET A 504 -11.23 -3.30 7.54
N ARG A 505 -12.16 -2.94 6.64
CA ARG A 505 -11.82 -2.43 5.30
C ARG A 505 -11.07 -1.10 5.41
N TYR A 506 -11.59 -0.17 6.21
CA TYR A 506 -10.97 1.12 6.49
C TYR A 506 -9.54 0.97 7.03
N LEU A 507 -9.34 0.19 8.09
CA LEU A 507 -8.03 -0.05 8.69
C LEU A 507 -7.07 -0.76 7.72
N THR A 508 -7.56 -1.65 6.86
CA THR A 508 -6.73 -2.33 5.84
C THR A 508 -6.22 -1.36 4.79
N GLU A 509 -7.05 -0.40 4.36
CA GLU A 509 -6.66 0.67 3.43
C GLU A 509 -5.62 1.60 4.07
N HIS A 510 -5.85 2.04 5.31
CA HIS A 510 -4.91 2.86 6.06
C HIS A 510 -3.60 2.12 6.35
N ARG A 511 -3.62 0.82 6.63
CA ARG A 511 -2.41 -0.02 6.78
C ARG A 511 -1.55 -0.01 5.52
N ARG A 512 -2.16 -0.13 4.33
CA ARG A 512 -1.42 -0.07 3.05
C ARG A 512 -0.73 1.27 2.88
N TRP A 513 -1.40 2.36 3.25
CA TRP A 513 -0.83 3.70 3.18
C TRP A 513 0.32 3.89 4.19
N LEU A 514 0.17 3.42 5.43
CA LEU A 514 1.23 3.44 6.44
C LEU A 514 2.47 2.65 6.00
N GLN A 515 2.30 1.46 5.41
CA GLN A 515 3.40 0.67 4.87
C GLN A 515 4.15 1.40 3.74
N GLN A 516 3.41 2.10 2.88
CA GLN A 516 4.01 2.93 1.83
C GLN A 516 4.79 4.11 2.43
N ALA A 517 4.25 4.78 3.46
CA ALA A 517 4.93 5.88 4.15
C ALA A 517 6.23 5.41 4.84
N ILE A 518 6.23 4.23 5.45
CA ILE A 518 7.42 3.61 6.06
C ILE A 518 8.48 3.32 4.98
N LYS A 519 8.07 2.80 3.82
CA LYS A 519 8.97 2.53 2.69
C LYS A 519 9.58 3.80 2.10
N GLU A 520 8.83 4.90 2.11
CA GLU A 520 9.29 6.23 1.71
C GLU A 520 10.16 6.92 2.77
N GLY A 521 10.29 6.35 3.97
CA GLY A 521 11.12 6.89 5.06
C GLY A 521 10.49 8.07 5.82
N LYS A 522 9.16 8.24 5.75
CA LYS A 522 8.45 9.27 6.51
C LYS A 522 8.42 8.89 8.00
N ARG A 523 8.74 9.85 8.88
CA ARG A 523 8.77 9.65 10.34
C ARG A 523 7.43 9.96 10.99
N ASP A 524 6.79 11.04 10.55
CA ASP A 524 5.54 11.55 11.09
C ASP A 524 4.52 11.74 9.96
N LEU A 525 3.24 11.59 10.28
CA LEU A 525 2.12 11.84 9.40
C LEU A 525 1.16 12.82 10.06
N GLU A 526 0.70 13.78 9.27
CA GLU A 526 -0.29 14.76 9.72
C GLU A 526 -1.67 14.12 9.70
N TYR A 527 -2.36 14.17 10.84
CA TYR A 527 -3.73 13.73 10.98
C TYR A 527 -4.56 14.81 11.67
N THR A 528 -5.86 14.84 11.39
CA THR A 528 -6.80 15.67 12.13
C THR A 528 -7.29 14.93 13.38
N VAL A 529 -7.19 15.62 14.53
CA VAL A 529 -7.56 15.11 15.84
C VAL A 529 -8.58 16.04 16.48
N ARG A 530 -9.59 15.46 17.13
CA ARG A 530 -10.50 16.20 17.99
C ARG A 530 -9.81 16.51 19.32
N VAL A 531 -9.65 17.78 19.62
CA VAL A 531 -9.13 18.26 20.91
C VAL A 531 -10.28 18.95 21.65
N PRO A 532 -10.51 18.64 22.94
CA PRO A 532 -11.41 19.44 23.77
C PRO A 532 -11.01 20.90 23.67
N ALA A 533 -11.96 21.81 23.48
CA ALA A 533 -11.60 23.23 23.46
C ALA A 533 -11.06 23.60 24.85
N ASP A 534 -9.83 24.10 24.93
CA ASP A 534 -9.26 24.63 26.18
C ASP A 534 -10.28 25.61 26.78
N THR A 535 -10.81 25.19 27.93
CA THR A 535 -11.53 26.07 28.84
C THR A 535 -10.44 26.63 29.73
N ASP A 536 -9.97 27.84 29.42
CA ASP A 536 -9.34 28.73 30.41
C ASP A 536 -10.40 29.16 31.44
N ASP A 537 -11.10 28.21 32.04
CA ASP A 537 -12.00 28.40 33.18
C ASP A 537 -11.26 27.92 34.44
N ASP A 538 -10.10 28.52 34.70
CA ASP A 538 -9.55 28.63 36.05
C ASP A 538 -10.33 29.74 36.80
N GLU A 539 -11.60 29.49 37.09
CA GLU A 539 -12.26 30.09 38.25
C GLU A 539 -12.55 28.98 39.26
N SER A 540 -11.64 28.92 40.23
CA SER A 540 -11.63 28.03 41.39
C SER A 540 -12.99 27.91 42.10
N ASP A 541 -13.57 26.72 42.06
CA ASP A 541 -14.44 26.23 43.14
C ASP A 541 -13.84 24.95 43.74
N SER A 542 -12.91 25.16 44.68
CA SER A 542 -12.40 24.11 45.55
C SER A 542 -12.24 24.68 46.96
N SER A 543 -13.24 24.44 47.79
CA SER A 543 -13.00 24.17 49.21
C SER A 543 -14.01 23.13 49.70
N TYR A 544 -13.51 21.95 50.10
CA TYR A 544 -13.73 21.30 51.40
C TYR A 544 -13.37 19.80 51.34
N ARG A 545 -12.20 19.47 51.91
CA ARG A 545 -11.82 18.26 52.71
C ARG A 545 -10.29 18.17 52.72
N ASP A 546 -9.63 18.77 53.71
CA ASP A 546 -9.27 18.20 55.03
C ASP A 546 -8.11 17.19 54.97
N GLY A 547 -7.05 17.49 55.75
CA GLY A 547 -5.98 16.55 56.12
C GLY A 547 -4.55 17.02 55.82
N THR A 548 -3.88 17.62 56.83
CA THR A 548 -2.50 17.30 57.33
C THR A 548 -1.34 17.25 56.30
N ASP A 549 -0.20 17.95 56.39
CA ASP A 549 0.64 18.40 57.51
C ASP A 549 1.69 19.42 57.01
N ASP A 550 2.21 20.18 57.99
CA ASP A 550 3.60 20.67 58.13
C ASP A 550 4.09 22.00 57.49
N ALA A 551 4.35 22.93 58.42
CA ALA A 551 5.47 23.88 58.56
C ALA A 551 5.94 24.77 57.39
N GLY A 552 5.85 26.10 57.57
CA GLY A 552 6.77 27.03 56.89
C GLY A 552 6.37 28.51 56.80
N ALA A 553 6.21 29.18 57.94
CA ALA A 553 6.05 30.63 58.16
C ALA A 553 6.65 31.63 57.15
N ARG A 554 5.86 32.66 56.77
CA ARG A 554 6.07 34.13 57.04
C ARG A 554 5.12 34.97 56.15
N GLU A 555 4.13 35.66 56.74
CA GLU A 555 4.14 37.11 57.07
C GLU A 555 4.20 38.00 55.80
N LEU A 556 3.25 38.88 55.46
CA LEU A 556 2.35 39.73 56.23
C LEU A 556 1.09 40.13 55.44
N SER A 557 -0.02 40.24 56.14
CA SER A 557 -1.24 40.99 55.84
C SER A 557 -1.07 42.49 56.24
N PRO A 558 -2.10 43.36 56.34
CA PRO A 558 -3.53 43.26 55.96
C PRO A 558 -4.05 44.56 55.27
N ASP A 559 -5.32 44.61 54.85
CA ASP A 559 -6.37 45.57 55.26
C ASP A 559 -7.01 46.17 53.98
N LEU A 560 -8.27 46.54 53.80
CA LEU A 560 -9.52 46.57 54.56
C LEU A 560 -10.66 47.00 53.59
N ASN A 561 -11.84 46.40 53.75
CA ASN A 561 -13.20 46.97 53.63
C ASN A 561 -13.65 47.93 52.50
N SER A 562 -14.68 47.42 51.80
CA SER A 562 -16.05 47.95 51.66
C SER A 562 -16.38 49.18 50.79
N SER A 563 -17.36 48.91 49.92
CA SER A 563 -18.58 49.70 49.64
C SER A 563 -18.58 50.75 48.52
N ALA A 564 -19.64 50.61 47.72
CA ALA A 564 -20.44 51.63 47.04
C ALA A 564 -19.90 52.28 45.74
N LEU A 565 -20.63 51.95 44.67
CA LEU A 565 -21.24 52.81 43.64
C LEU A 565 -20.40 53.88 42.91
N ASP A 566 -20.70 53.90 41.60
CA ASP A 566 -20.55 54.94 40.59
C ASP A 566 -19.31 54.93 39.68
N SER A 567 -19.67 54.84 38.39
CA SER A 567 -19.17 55.63 37.27
C SER A 567 -18.22 54.96 36.26
N VAL A 568 -18.84 54.67 35.11
CA VAL A 568 -18.43 54.83 33.69
C VAL A 568 -17.13 54.20 33.17
N ASP A 569 -17.34 53.61 31.98
CA ASP A 569 -16.40 53.38 30.88
C ASP A 569 -15.35 52.27 31.09
N GLU A 570 -15.08 51.36 30.15
CA GLU A 570 -15.19 51.41 28.70
C GLU A 570 -15.15 49.97 28.14
N ASN A 571 -15.99 49.71 27.16
CA ASN A 571 -15.61 49.03 25.91
C ASN A 571 -15.11 47.56 25.94
N ASP A 572 -16.05 46.61 25.85
CA ASP A 572 -15.85 45.36 25.10
C ASP A 572 -17.11 45.04 24.29
N ASN A 573 -17.19 45.65 23.10
CA ASN A 573 -18.25 45.41 22.12
C ASN A 573 -17.74 44.49 21.00
N ALA A 574 -17.28 43.30 21.38
CA ALA A 574 -17.23 42.15 20.48
C ALA A 574 -18.53 41.36 20.69
N LEU A 575 -19.28 41.11 19.62
CA LEU A 575 -20.44 40.22 19.62
C LEU A 575 -20.09 38.93 20.39
N PRO A 576 -20.87 38.52 21.40
CA PRO A 576 -20.58 37.29 22.13
C PRO A 576 -20.65 36.14 21.14
N ARG A 577 -19.52 35.51 20.86
CA ARG A 577 -19.45 34.21 20.18
C ARG A 577 -20.16 33.21 21.09
N VAL A 578 -21.45 33.01 20.87
CA VAL A 578 -22.20 31.91 21.50
C VAL A 578 -21.48 30.63 21.06
N ARG A 579 -20.68 30.03 21.95
CA ARG A 579 -20.00 28.75 21.69
C ARG A 579 -21.09 27.69 21.65
N LEU A 580 -21.34 27.15 20.45
CA LEU A 580 -22.25 26.04 20.23
C LEU A 580 -21.77 24.84 21.07
N LYS A 581 -22.51 24.44 22.11
CA LYS A 581 -22.08 23.39 23.06
C LYS A 581 -21.65 22.08 22.37
N ARG A 582 -22.35 21.67 21.30
CA ARG A 582 -22.01 20.48 20.49
C ARG A 582 -20.79 20.65 19.57
N LEU A 583 -20.40 21.89 19.30
CA LEU A 583 -19.19 22.24 18.51
C LEU A 583 -18.08 22.80 19.42
N ALA A 584 -18.17 22.57 20.74
CA ALA A 584 -17.17 22.97 21.74
C ALA A 584 -15.95 22.03 21.71
N PHE A 585 -15.43 21.77 20.51
CA PHE A 585 -14.19 21.05 20.27
C PHE A 585 -13.41 21.75 19.14
N ALA A 586 -12.09 21.67 19.22
CA ALA A 586 -11.18 22.06 18.16
C ALA A 586 -10.82 20.85 17.31
N LEU A 587 -10.53 21.09 16.04
CA LEU A 587 -9.91 20.11 15.16
C LEU A 587 -8.50 20.62 14.88
N GLU A 588 -7.51 19.90 15.37
CA GLU A 588 -6.10 20.27 15.24
C GLU A 588 -5.39 19.25 14.35
N GLN A 589 -4.48 19.74 13.52
CA GLN A 589 -3.56 18.88 12.78
C GLN A 589 -2.37 18.53 13.67
N ILE A 590 -2.26 17.26 14.04
CA ILE A 590 -1.19 16.76 14.88
C ILE A 590 -0.32 15.81 14.06
N ALA A 591 1.00 15.98 14.16
CA ALA A 591 1.97 15.07 13.59
C ALA A 591 2.11 13.84 14.51
N ILE A 592 1.67 12.68 14.05
CA ILE A 592 1.75 11.42 14.81
C ILE A 592 2.86 10.55 14.21
N PRO A 593 3.74 9.97 15.04
CA PRO A 593 4.78 9.05 14.56
C PRO A 593 4.18 7.84 13.84
N VAL A 594 4.67 7.57 12.61
CA VAL A 594 4.19 6.47 11.77
C VAL A 594 4.25 5.10 12.48
N PRO A 595 5.32 4.75 13.25
CA PRO A 595 5.38 3.47 13.95
C PRO A 595 4.31 3.32 15.03
N ALA A 596 3.99 4.40 15.76
CA ALA A 596 2.97 4.37 16.80
C ALA A 596 1.58 4.13 16.19
N MET A 597 1.26 4.84 15.10
CA MET A 597 0.00 4.63 14.38
C MET A 597 -0.08 3.23 13.77
N ALA A 598 1.02 2.72 13.19
CA ALA A 598 1.07 1.36 12.65
C ALA A 598 0.84 0.29 13.72
N GLN A 599 1.40 0.47 14.92
CA GLN A 599 1.18 -0.44 16.05
C GLN A 599 -0.28 -0.47 16.47
N MET A 600 -0.96 0.68 16.57
CA MET A 600 -2.37 0.75 16.93
C MET A 600 -3.27 0.10 15.87
N VAL A 601 -3.04 0.40 14.60
CA VAL A 601 -3.83 -0.15 13.47
C VAL A 601 -3.65 -1.67 13.39
N ASP A 602 -2.42 -2.18 13.44
CA ASP A 602 -2.16 -3.62 13.33
C ASP A 602 -2.71 -4.40 14.55
N THR A 603 -2.58 -3.85 15.77
CA THR A 603 -3.12 -4.47 16.99
C THR A 603 -4.64 -4.50 16.96
N THR A 604 -5.28 -3.45 16.46
CA THR A 604 -6.75 -3.40 16.34
C THR A 604 -7.25 -4.32 15.23
N LEU A 605 -6.55 -4.39 14.09
CA LEU A 605 -6.85 -5.35 13.03
C LEU A 605 -6.76 -6.80 13.53
N LEU A 606 -5.78 -7.13 14.38
CA LEU A 606 -5.70 -8.44 15.02
C LEU A 606 -6.94 -8.74 15.88
N LYS A 607 -7.38 -7.78 16.72
CA LYS A 607 -8.61 -7.90 17.52
C LYS A 607 -9.85 -8.10 16.63
N VAL A 608 -9.96 -7.33 15.54
CA VAL A 608 -11.09 -7.43 14.58
C VAL A 608 -11.07 -8.76 13.84
N TYR A 609 -9.91 -9.25 13.39
CA TYR A 609 -9.79 -10.55 12.71
C TYR A 609 -10.15 -11.71 13.64
N LEU A 610 -9.81 -11.63 14.93
CA LEU A 610 -10.20 -12.65 15.91
C LEU A 610 -11.72 -12.74 16.13
N GLU A 611 -12.46 -11.65 15.92
CA GLU A 611 -13.93 -11.63 16.07
C GLU A 611 -14.68 -11.94 14.77
N CYS A 612 -14.23 -11.40 13.64
CA CYS A 612 -14.97 -11.47 12.37
C CYS A 612 -14.45 -12.54 11.41
N SER A 613 -13.14 -12.77 11.35
CA SER A 613 -12.52 -13.55 10.27
C SER A 613 -11.17 -14.17 10.68
N PRO A 614 -11.17 -15.30 11.43
CA PRO A 614 -9.94 -15.91 11.92
C PRO A 614 -9.00 -16.39 10.80
N GLY A 615 -9.53 -16.69 9.60
CA GLY A 615 -8.71 -17.08 8.45
C GLY A 615 -7.75 -16.01 7.91
N LEU A 616 -8.01 -14.73 8.21
CA LEU A 616 -7.14 -13.61 7.80
C LEU A 616 -6.01 -13.34 8.80
N LEU A 617 -6.00 -14.01 9.94
CA LEU A 617 -5.04 -13.79 11.01
C LEU A 617 -3.63 -14.30 10.65
N GLY A 618 -3.55 -15.50 10.05
CA GLY A 618 -2.29 -16.04 9.54
C GLY A 618 -1.60 -15.13 8.50
N PRO A 619 -2.29 -14.66 7.44
CA PRO A 619 -1.74 -13.69 6.49
C PRO A 619 -1.25 -12.38 7.13
N LEU A 620 -1.94 -11.85 8.15
CA LEU A 620 -1.52 -10.63 8.84
C LEU A 620 -0.18 -10.83 9.56
N LEU A 621 -0.05 -11.93 10.31
CA LEU A 621 1.10 -12.19 11.18
C LEU A 621 2.35 -12.68 10.45
N ARG A 622 2.18 -13.33 9.30
CA ARG A 622 3.33 -13.74 8.45
C ARG A 622 4.00 -12.57 7.74
N VAL A 623 3.28 -11.48 7.51
CA VAL A 623 3.82 -10.26 6.91
C VAL A 623 4.35 -9.35 8.04
N GLN A 624 5.31 -8.48 7.72
CA GLN A 624 5.82 -7.49 8.66
C GLN A 624 4.66 -6.70 9.28
N ASN A 625 4.57 -6.77 10.61
CA ASN A 625 3.50 -6.19 11.39
C ASN A 625 4.08 -5.42 12.60
N PHE A 626 3.35 -4.40 13.02
CA PHE A 626 3.68 -3.55 14.15
C PHE A 626 2.84 -3.91 15.39
N CYS A 627 2.13 -5.04 15.39
CA CYS A 627 1.34 -5.52 16.52
C CYS A 627 2.10 -5.42 17.85
N ASP A 628 1.40 -4.98 18.89
CA ASP A 628 1.89 -5.00 20.27
C ASP A 628 2.00 -6.46 20.74
N VAL A 629 3.17 -6.85 21.22
CA VAL A 629 3.48 -8.25 21.53
C VAL A 629 2.74 -8.71 22.78
N GLU A 630 2.71 -7.90 23.84
CA GLU A 630 2.12 -8.30 25.13
C GLU A 630 0.60 -8.48 25.00
N GLN A 631 -0.08 -7.53 24.37
CA GLN A 631 -1.53 -7.63 24.11
C GLN A 631 -1.86 -8.77 23.15
N SER A 632 -1.09 -8.95 22.07
CA SER A 632 -1.36 -9.98 21.08
C SER A 632 -1.09 -11.39 21.64
N GLU A 633 -0.06 -11.56 22.47
CA GLU A 633 0.25 -12.82 23.14
C GLU A 633 -0.89 -13.26 24.07
N GLY A 634 -1.36 -12.36 24.94
CA GLY A 634 -2.48 -12.65 25.85
C GLY A 634 -3.74 -13.08 25.09
N LEU A 635 -4.13 -12.32 24.07
CA LEU A 635 -5.33 -12.60 23.27
C LEU A 635 -5.26 -13.91 22.48
N LEU A 636 -4.08 -14.24 21.92
CA LEU A 636 -3.89 -15.47 21.14
C LEU A 636 -3.82 -16.72 22.02
N LEU A 637 -3.20 -16.62 23.21
CA LEU A 637 -3.16 -17.69 24.20
C LEU A 637 -4.55 -18.00 24.76
N GLU A 638 -5.33 -16.97 25.11
CA GLU A 638 -6.70 -17.13 25.63
C GLU A 638 -7.63 -17.83 24.63
N ARG A 639 -7.46 -17.58 23.34
CA ARG A 639 -8.30 -18.16 22.25
C ARG A 639 -7.75 -19.44 21.66
N GLY A 640 -6.57 -19.91 22.08
CA GLY A 640 -5.96 -21.16 21.60
C GLY A 640 -5.39 -21.10 20.17
N HIS A 641 -5.08 -19.90 19.66
CA HIS A 641 -4.49 -19.70 18.32
C HIS A 641 -2.96 -19.79 18.35
N PHE A 642 -2.44 -21.00 18.60
CA PHE A 642 -1.01 -21.21 18.83
C PHE A 642 -0.15 -21.11 17.55
N LEU A 643 -0.66 -21.55 16.40
CA LEU A 643 0.06 -21.48 15.11
C LEU A 643 0.32 -20.02 14.72
N GLU A 644 -0.69 -19.19 14.88
CA GLU A 644 -0.63 -17.76 14.62
C GLU A 644 0.31 -17.03 15.59
N LEU A 645 0.33 -17.43 16.86
CA LEU A 645 1.28 -16.91 17.85
C LEU A 645 2.75 -17.26 17.49
N VAL A 646 2.99 -18.46 16.95
CA VAL A 646 4.31 -18.85 16.43
C VAL A 646 4.73 -17.98 15.25
N ASP A 647 3.80 -17.68 14.33
CA ASP A 647 4.04 -16.75 13.20
C ASP A 647 4.32 -15.32 13.71
N LEU A 648 3.62 -14.83 14.75
CA LEU A 648 3.87 -13.53 15.40
C LEU A 648 5.29 -13.46 15.98
N TYR A 649 5.69 -14.46 16.79
CA TYR A 649 7.02 -14.49 17.39
C TYR A 649 8.13 -14.55 16.34
N HIS A 650 7.91 -15.30 15.25
CA HIS A 650 8.84 -15.33 14.14
C HIS A 650 9.02 -13.94 13.50
N GLY A 651 7.91 -13.22 13.26
CA GLY A 651 7.94 -11.87 12.69
C GLY A 651 8.65 -10.84 13.58
N LYS A 652 8.59 -11.01 14.91
CA LYS A 652 9.22 -10.11 15.90
C LYS A 652 10.63 -10.51 16.32
N GLY A 653 11.15 -11.65 15.84
CA GLY A 653 12.47 -12.18 16.22
C GLY A 653 12.53 -12.81 17.61
N LEU A 654 11.38 -13.11 18.24
CA LEU A 654 11.29 -13.74 19.56
C LEU A 654 11.36 -15.27 19.44
N TYR A 655 12.43 -15.77 18.82
CA TYR A 655 12.57 -17.19 18.44
C TYR A 655 12.54 -18.14 19.65
N ARG A 656 13.08 -17.72 20.80
CA ARG A 656 13.10 -18.55 22.02
C ARG A 656 11.68 -18.79 22.56
N ASN A 657 10.85 -17.74 22.62
CA ASN A 657 9.47 -17.86 23.10
C ASN A 657 8.64 -18.77 22.18
N ALA A 658 8.84 -18.67 20.86
CA ALA A 658 8.21 -19.55 19.89
C ALA A 658 8.59 -21.02 20.09
N LEU A 659 9.88 -21.30 20.29
CA LEU A 659 10.37 -22.66 20.50
C LEU A 659 9.91 -23.23 21.85
N GLN A 660 9.82 -22.42 22.90
CA GLN A 660 9.24 -22.82 24.18
C GLN A 660 7.76 -23.17 24.04
N LEU A 661 6.99 -22.38 23.30
CA LEU A 661 5.59 -22.66 23.02
C LEU A 661 5.42 -23.96 22.22
N LEU A 662 6.24 -24.17 21.18
CA LEU A 662 6.25 -25.38 20.37
C LEU A 662 6.63 -26.62 21.19
N HIS A 663 7.60 -26.52 22.10
CA HIS A 663 7.98 -27.62 22.99
C HIS A 663 6.89 -27.96 24.02
N THR A 664 6.27 -26.94 24.62
CA THR A 664 5.20 -27.12 25.62
C THR A 664 3.91 -27.66 25.00
N GLN A 665 3.47 -27.09 23.87
CA GLN A 665 2.27 -27.55 23.17
C GLN A 665 2.49 -28.84 22.37
N GLY A 666 3.73 -29.12 21.92
CA GLY A 666 4.07 -30.36 21.23
C GLY A 666 4.06 -31.60 22.12
N SER A 667 4.21 -31.42 23.44
CA SER A 667 4.11 -32.49 24.44
C SER A 667 2.67 -32.80 24.88
N VAL A 668 1.71 -31.93 24.53
CA VAL A 668 0.28 -32.07 24.85
C VAL A 668 -0.47 -32.50 23.58
N PRO A 669 -1.51 -33.36 23.67
CA PRO A 669 -2.37 -33.64 22.52
C PRO A 669 -3.15 -32.39 22.12
N GLY A 670 -2.95 -31.90 20.89
CA GLY A 670 -3.54 -30.67 20.37
C GLY A 670 -3.10 -30.35 18.93
N SER A 671 -3.44 -29.15 18.43
CA SER A 671 -3.13 -28.73 17.05
C SER A 671 -1.64 -28.68 16.70
N LEU A 672 -0.76 -28.65 17.71
CA LEU A 672 0.69 -28.61 17.56
C LEU A 672 1.37 -29.91 18.06
N HIS A 673 0.61 -30.99 18.24
CA HIS A 673 1.12 -32.24 18.78
C HIS A 673 2.28 -32.80 17.94
N GLY A 674 3.31 -33.31 18.62
CA GLY A 674 4.49 -33.91 18.00
C GLY A 674 5.65 -32.94 17.74
N THR A 675 6.77 -33.48 17.25
CA THR A 675 8.00 -32.69 17.02
C THR A 675 8.06 -32.05 15.64
N TYR A 676 7.22 -32.47 14.69
CA TYR A 676 7.29 -32.05 13.30
C TYR A 676 7.14 -30.52 13.14
N SER A 677 6.21 -29.91 13.88
CA SER A 677 6.03 -28.45 13.91
C SER A 677 7.27 -27.72 14.42
N THR A 678 7.97 -28.30 15.40
CA THR A 678 9.23 -27.77 15.92
C THR A 678 10.34 -27.87 14.87
N VAL A 679 10.50 -29.04 14.23
CA VAL A 679 11.49 -29.23 13.15
C VAL A 679 11.22 -28.25 12.01
N ARG A 680 9.98 -28.12 11.55
CA ARG A 680 9.60 -27.18 10.49
C ARG A 680 9.88 -25.73 10.86
N TYR A 681 9.70 -25.36 12.13
CA TYR A 681 10.08 -24.03 12.62
C TYR A 681 11.59 -23.82 12.62
N LEU A 682 12.36 -24.81 13.07
CA LEU A 682 13.83 -24.78 13.03
C LEU A 682 14.37 -24.61 11.61
N LEU A 683 13.70 -25.18 10.60
CA LEU A 683 14.07 -24.99 9.18
C LEU A 683 13.89 -23.55 8.67
N ARG A 684 13.06 -22.73 9.33
CA ARG A 684 12.81 -21.33 8.96
C ARG A 684 13.75 -20.34 9.65
N LEU A 685 14.47 -20.76 10.69
CA LEU A 685 15.34 -19.88 11.46
C LEU A 685 16.59 -19.45 10.66
N PRO A 686 17.07 -18.21 10.88
CA PRO A 686 18.31 -17.74 10.28
C PRO A 686 19.53 -18.44 10.91
N ALA A 687 20.64 -18.50 10.15
CA ALA A 687 21.88 -19.16 10.58
C ALA A 687 22.48 -18.54 11.87
N ASP A 688 22.21 -17.27 12.14
CA ASP A 688 22.68 -16.55 13.35
C ASP A 688 22.15 -17.16 14.65
N GLN A 689 21.02 -17.87 14.60
CA GLN A 689 20.37 -18.49 15.77
C GLN A 689 20.80 -19.96 15.95
N PHE A 690 21.99 -20.32 15.47
CA PHE A 690 22.53 -21.70 15.51
C PHE A 690 22.50 -22.33 16.91
N ASP A 691 22.81 -21.57 17.96
CA ASP A 691 22.83 -22.07 19.33
C ASP A 691 21.42 -22.50 19.81
N LEU A 692 20.38 -21.73 19.45
CA LEU A 692 18.98 -22.10 19.72
C LEU A 692 18.57 -23.33 18.91
N ILE A 693 19.03 -23.44 17.66
CA ILE A 693 18.75 -24.63 16.84
C ILE A 693 19.28 -25.88 17.52
N LEU A 694 20.53 -25.87 18.03
CA LEU A 694 21.10 -27.01 18.74
C LEU A 694 20.37 -27.32 20.07
N GLU A 695 19.99 -26.29 20.83
CA GLU A 695 19.26 -26.45 22.11
C GLU A 695 17.93 -27.19 21.90
N TYR A 696 17.12 -26.73 20.93
CA TYR A 696 15.77 -27.28 20.70
C TYR A 696 15.71 -28.48 19.76
N LEU A 697 16.74 -28.73 18.94
CA LEU A 697 16.83 -29.94 18.10
C LEU A 697 17.13 -31.20 18.93
N ARG A 698 17.64 -31.05 20.15
CA ARG A 698 17.88 -32.17 21.08
C ARG A 698 16.60 -32.96 21.37
N TRP A 699 15.48 -32.28 21.57
CA TRP A 699 14.22 -32.93 21.90
C TRP A 699 13.67 -33.79 20.74
N PRO A 700 13.52 -33.29 19.50
CA PRO A 700 13.11 -34.11 18.36
C PRO A 700 14.01 -35.33 18.10
N LEU A 701 15.33 -35.16 18.20
CA LEU A 701 16.28 -36.25 17.99
C LEU A 701 16.17 -37.32 19.09
N GLN A 702 16.02 -36.90 20.34
CA GLN A 702 15.88 -37.83 21.47
C GLN A 702 14.55 -38.60 21.41
N CYS A 703 13.44 -37.95 21.09
CA CYS A 703 12.15 -38.61 20.88
C CYS A 703 12.20 -39.64 19.73
N GLY A 704 12.85 -39.30 18.62
CA GLY A 704 13.06 -40.24 17.51
C GLY A 704 13.95 -41.43 17.89
N LEU A 705 14.93 -41.22 18.76
CA LEU A 705 15.83 -42.26 19.27
C LEU A 705 15.12 -43.21 20.25
N ASP A 706 14.36 -42.65 21.20
CA ASP A 706 13.63 -43.40 22.22
C ASP A 706 12.56 -44.30 21.57
N ARG A 707 11.91 -43.82 20.50
CA ARG A 707 11.01 -44.63 19.65
C ARG A 707 11.75 -45.73 18.89
N ALA A 708 12.87 -45.41 18.23
CA ALA A 708 13.67 -46.39 17.49
C ALA A 708 14.23 -47.51 18.38
N GLN A 709 14.45 -47.22 19.67
CA GLN A 709 14.93 -48.18 20.68
C GLN A 709 13.79 -48.87 21.45
N GLY A 710 12.53 -48.62 21.12
CA GLY A 710 11.37 -49.23 21.79
C GLY A 710 11.20 -48.84 23.26
N ARG A 711 11.73 -47.69 23.67
CA ARG A 711 11.75 -47.20 25.06
C ARG A 711 10.55 -46.35 25.48
N GLU A 712 9.56 -46.16 24.61
CA GLU A 712 8.34 -45.44 25.00
C GLU A 712 7.53 -46.25 26.03
N SER A 713 7.66 -45.88 27.30
CA SER A 713 6.72 -46.22 28.35
C SER A 713 5.46 -45.35 28.23
N THR A 714 4.37 -45.95 27.78
CA THR A 714 2.98 -45.64 28.13
C THR A 714 2.56 -44.15 28.16
N ALA A 715 1.95 -43.65 27.08
CA ALA A 715 0.72 -42.83 27.13
C ALA A 715 0.27 -42.35 25.73
N SER A 716 -0.32 -43.23 24.92
CA SER A 716 -1.55 -42.93 24.15
C SER A 716 -2.00 -44.17 23.39
N GLU A 717 -2.85 -44.97 24.03
CA GLU A 717 -3.77 -45.86 23.31
C GLU A 717 -4.81 -45.00 22.60
N SER A 718 -4.43 -44.39 21.49
CA SER A 718 -5.35 -43.88 20.49
C SER A 718 -4.64 -43.99 19.15
N GLY A 719 -4.80 -45.13 18.50
CA GLY A 719 -4.43 -45.29 17.10
C GLY A 719 -5.30 -44.37 16.25
N SER A 720 -4.79 -43.19 15.94
CA SER A 720 -5.17 -42.46 14.72
C SER A 720 -4.17 -42.84 13.63
N GLU A 721 -4.68 -43.18 12.46
CA GLU A 721 -3.92 -43.57 11.27
C GLU A 721 -3.03 -42.43 10.70
N ASP A 722 -3.01 -41.25 11.34
CA ASP A 722 -2.20 -40.09 10.95
C ASP A 722 -0.85 -39.98 11.69
N ASP A 723 -0.54 -40.88 12.63
CA ASP A 723 0.73 -40.89 13.40
C ASP A 723 1.92 -41.54 12.64
N GLU A 724 1.76 -41.88 11.36
CA GLU A 724 2.80 -42.51 10.51
C GLU A 724 3.90 -41.53 10.03
N ASP A 725 3.70 -40.22 10.16
CA ASP A 725 4.58 -39.18 9.60
C ASP A 725 5.72 -38.73 10.54
N TRP A 726 6.32 -39.65 11.31
CA TRP A 726 7.50 -39.29 12.10
C TRP A 726 8.80 -39.44 11.29
N PRO A 727 9.54 -38.35 11.01
CA PRO A 727 10.82 -38.46 10.31
C PRO A 727 11.85 -39.16 11.19
N SER A 728 12.54 -40.16 10.62
CA SER A 728 13.64 -40.83 11.31
C SER A 728 14.71 -39.81 11.76
N PRO A 729 15.50 -40.07 12.82
CA PRO A 729 16.57 -39.18 13.23
C PRO A 729 17.54 -38.82 12.10
N ALA A 730 17.78 -39.76 11.17
CA ALA A 730 18.55 -39.52 9.95
C ALA A 730 17.87 -38.52 9.01
N THR A 731 16.55 -38.65 8.82
CA THR A 731 15.74 -37.72 8.02
C THR A 731 15.73 -36.32 8.63
N VAL A 732 15.61 -36.19 9.96
CA VAL A 732 15.65 -34.89 10.65
C VAL A 732 17.02 -34.22 10.49
N VAL A 733 18.11 -34.97 10.66
CA VAL A 733 19.48 -34.46 10.43
C VAL A 733 19.66 -34.04 8.98
N ALA A 734 19.16 -34.83 8.02
CA ALA A 734 19.22 -34.49 6.61
C ALA A 734 18.46 -33.19 6.31
N MET A 735 17.23 -33.05 6.80
CA MET A 735 16.41 -31.84 6.62
C MET A 735 17.06 -30.59 7.22
N VAL A 736 17.63 -30.70 8.43
CA VAL A 736 18.14 -29.52 9.15
C VAL A 736 19.54 -29.14 8.68
N PHE A 737 20.44 -30.11 8.53
CA PHE A 737 21.88 -29.88 8.33
C PHE A 737 22.41 -30.29 6.96
N ALA A 738 21.72 -31.13 6.18
CA ALA A 738 22.18 -31.65 4.89
C ALA A 738 21.19 -31.35 3.74
N ASP A 739 20.51 -30.20 3.85
CA ASP A 739 19.54 -29.71 2.89
C ASP A 739 20.19 -28.63 2.00
N ASP A 740 19.65 -28.39 0.81
CA ASP A 740 20.20 -27.47 -0.21
C ASP A 740 20.04 -25.97 0.18
N ARG A 741 19.71 -25.68 1.44
CA ARG A 741 19.49 -24.31 1.93
C ARG A 741 20.82 -23.61 2.20
N PRO A 742 20.96 -22.32 1.85
CA PRO A 742 22.18 -21.56 2.15
C PRO A 742 22.46 -21.44 3.66
N ALA A 743 21.41 -21.52 4.49
CA ALA A 743 21.56 -21.57 5.95
C ALA A 743 22.26 -22.86 6.42
N ALA A 744 21.99 -24.00 5.76
CA ALA A 744 22.62 -25.27 6.08
C ALA A 744 24.13 -25.26 5.77
N GLU A 745 24.51 -24.68 4.63
CA GLU A 745 25.92 -24.51 4.23
C GLU A 745 26.70 -23.57 5.17
N ALA A 746 26.02 -22.56 5.71
CA ALA A 746 26.59 -21.55 6.60
C ALA A 746 26.86 -22.05 8.04
N PHE A 747 26.30 -23.19 8.43
CA PHE A 747 26.48 -23.72 9.79
C PHE A 747 27.94 -24.15 10.05
N PRO A 748 28.44 -23.94 11.29
CA PRO A 748 29.78 -24.38 11.67
C PRO A 748 29.84 -25.93 11.76
N ARG A 749 30.30 -26.53 10.65
CA ARG A 749 30.51 -27.99 10.44
C ARG A 749 31.12 -28.73 11.64
N PRO A 750 32.21 -28.26 12.28
CA PRO A 750 32.79 -28.96 13.43
C PRO A 750 31.87 -28.96 14.67
N ARG A 751 31.07 -27.90 14.87
CA ARG A 751 30.12 -27.83 15.99
C ARG A 751 28.92 -28.75 15.76
N VAL A 752 28.43 -28.84 14.51
CA VAL A 752 27.37 -29.79 14.13
C VAL A 752 27.84 -31.23 14.34
N ALA A 753 29.04 -31.58 13.86
CA ALA A 753 29.61 -32.91 14.07
C ALA A 753 29.78 -33.23 15.57
N ALA A 754 30.26 -32.28 16.38
CA ALA A 754 30.38 -32.47 17.82
C ALA A 754 29.03 -32.66 18.54
N PHE A 755 27.96 -32.00 18.07
CA PHE A 755 26.61 -32.18 18.58
C PHE A 755 26.03 -33.55 18.21
N LEU A 756 26.13 -33.96 16.93
CA LEU A 756 25.61 -35.25 16.45
C LEU A 756 26.32 -36.44 17.11
N ARG A 757 27.61 -36.31 17.44
CA ARG A 757 28.38 -37.30 18.20
C ARG A 757 27.76 -37.64 19.57
N GLN A 758 26.94 -36.77 20.15
CA GLN A 758 26.28 -37.02 21.45
C GLN A 758 25.10 -38.00 21.35
N PHE A 759 24.57 -38.24 20.16
CA PHE A 759 23.41 -39.11 19.93
C PHE A 759 23.81 -40.43 19.28
N LEU A 760 24.21 -40.40 18.00
CA LEU A 760 24.59 -41.58 17.22
C LEU A 760 25.78 -41.28 16.31
N SER A 761 26.80 -42.14 16.35
CA SER A 761 27.99 -42.05 15.47
C SER A 761 27.63 -42.15 13.98
N GLU A 762 26.53 -42.85 13.64
CA GLU A 762 26.05 -43.00 12.26
C GLU A 762 25.54 -41.70 11.65
N LEU A 763 24.90 -40.84 12.44
CA LEU A 763 24.41 -39.53 11.98
C LEU A 763 25.56 -38.60 11.62
N VAL A 764 26.70 -38.74 12.34
CA VAL A 764 27.93 -37.99 12.06
C VAL A 764 28.51 -38.41 10.71
N VAL A 765 28.54 -39.72 10.42
CA VAL A 765 29.01 -40.24 9.14
C VAL A 765 28.10 -39.79 8.00
N GLN A 766 26.78 -39.87 8.15
CA GLN A 766 25.83 -39.42 7.13
C GLN A 766 25.98 -37.92 6.82
N TYR A 767 26.10 -37.09 7.86
CA TYR A 767 26.31 -35.65 7.69
C TYR A 767 27.64 -35.34 7.02
N LEU A 768 28.76 -35.88 7.54
CA LEU A 768 30.08 -35.60 6.98
C LEU A 768 30.26 -36.18 5.56
N ALA A 769 29.67 -37.33 5.26
CA ALA A 769 29.66 -37.88 3.91
C ALA A 769 28.92 -36.96 2.93
N HIS A 770 27.75 -36.43 3.31
CA HIS A 770 27.04 -35.45 2.48
C HIS A 770 27.87 -34.16 2.28
N VAL A 771 28.52 -33.66 3.33
CA VAL A 771 29.38 -32.46 3.25
C VAL A 771 30.55 -32.66 2.27
N VAL A 772 31.12 -33.85 2.20
CA VAL A 772 32.23 -34.14 1.28
C VAL A 772 31.73 -34.46 -0.14
N ASP A 773 30.73 -35.33 -0.28
CA ASP A 773 30.29 -35.84 -1.58
C ASP A 773 29.42 -34.82 -2.35
N VAL A 774 28.53 -34.11 -1.64
CA VAL A 774 27.58 -33.16 -2.24
C VAL A 774 28.15 -31.74 -2.20
N TRP A 775 28.55 -31.25 -1.02
CA TRP A 775 29.05 -29.88 -0.87
C TRP A 775 30.53 -29.70 -1.26
N LYS A 776 31.24 -30.80 -1.55
CA LYS A 776 32.62 -30.81 -2.04
C LYS A 776 33.58 -29.96 -1.21
N ASP A 777 33.44 -30.00 0.12
CA ASP A 777 34.39 -29.30 0.98
C ASP A 777 35.79 -29.89 0.83
N GLU A 778 36.79 -29.03 0.76
CA GLU A 778 38.20 -29.40 0.67
C GLU A 778 38.94 -29.28 2.00
N SER A 779 38.25 -28.92 3.09
CA SER A 779 38.87 -28.71 4.39
C SER A 779 39.47 -29.98 5.01
N THR A 780 40.78 -29.93 5.29
CA THR A 780 41.55 -31.08 5.77
C THR A 780 41.04 -31.67 7.08
N ASP A 781 40.60 -30.82 8.01
CA ASP A 781 40.09 -31.25 9.32
C ASP A 781 38.77 -32.03 9.23
N LEU A 782 37.88 -31.71 8.27
CA LEU A 782 36.63 -32.46 8.08
C LEU A 782 36.88 -33.83 7.46
N HIS A 783 37.82 -33.90 6.52
CA HIS A 783 38.26 -35.16 5.92
C HIS A 783 38.98 -36.06 6.93
N ASP A 784 39.69 -35.50 7.91
CA ASP A 784 40.23 -36.25 9.05
C ASP A 784 39.11 -36.71 10.01
N ASP A 785 38.08 -35.89 10.21
CA ASP A 785 36.95 -36.15 11.12
C ASP A 785 35.99 -37.22 10.61
N ILE A 786 35.76 -37.32 9.30
CA ILE A 786 34.96 -38.40 8.70
C ILE A 786 35.69 -39.74 8.80
N ILE A 787 37.02 -39.77 8.60
CA ILE A 787 37.84 -40.97 8.84
C ILE A 787 37.73 -41.40 10.31
N ALA A 788 37.83 -40.46 11.24
CA ALA A 788 37.64 -40.77 12.67
C ALA A 788 36.21 -41.28 12.97
N ALA A 789 35.18 -40.72 12.32
CA ALA A 789 33.81 -41.17 12.49
C ALA A 789 33.60 -42.61 11.96
N TYR A 790 34.13 -42.94 10.78
CA TYR A 790 34.13 -44.30 10.25
C TYR A 790 34.90 -45.27 11.15
N LEU A 791 36.10 -44.89 11.62
CA LEU A 791 36.90 -45.73 12.52
C LEU A 791 36.20 -45.97 13.86
N ASN A 792 35.56 -44.95 14.44
CA ASN A 792 34.79 -45.12 15.67
C ASN A 792 33.60 -46.07 15.46
N LEU A 793 32.88 -45.93 14.34
CA LEU A 793 31.75 -46.82 14.01
C LEU A 793 32.23 -48.26 13.79
N ILE A 794 33.31 -48.45 13.02
CA ILE A 794 33.91 -49.77 12.77
C ILE A 794 34.45 -50.39 14.07
N SER A 795 35.11 -49.60 14.92
CA SER A 795 35.61 -50.07 16.22
C SER A 795 34.47 -50.48 17.16
N SER A 796 33.32 -49.80 17.12
CA SER A 796 32.14 -50.20 17.90
C SER A 796 31.53 -51.52 17.41
N THR A 797 31.66 -51.82 16.11
CA THR A 797 31.25 -53.12 15.55
C THR A 797 32.26 -54.25 15.80
N LEU A 798 33.53 -53.91 16.04
CA LEU A 798 34.61 -54.87 16.34
C LEU A 798 34.77 -55.12 17.85
N GLY A 799 34.35 -54.16 18.68
CA GLY A 799 34.53 -54.17 20.13
C GLY A 799 33.31 -54.74 20.89
N SER A 800 33.16 -56.06 20.88
CA SER A 800 32.59 -56.76 22.04
C SER A 800 33.18 -58.18 22.12
N ASP A 801 33.78 -58.52 23.26
CA ASP A 801 34.15 -59.91 23.66
C ASP A 801 32.89 -60.76 23.97
N VAL A 802 31.81 -60.55 23.21
CA VAL A 802 30.53 -61.28 23.29
C VAL A 802 30.32 -61.98 21.94
N PRO A 803 29.95 -63.27 21.92
CA PRO A 803 30.03 -64.09 20.72
C PRO A 803 28.98 -63.73 19.67
N LEU A 804 29.47 -63.35 18.48
CA LEU A 804 28.83 -63.45 17.15
C LEU A 804 27.65 -62.47 16.86
N PRO A 805 27.42 -62.16 15.58
CA PRO A 805 27.42 -60.79 15.07
C PRO A 805 26.04 -60.15 14.97
N GLU A 806 25.95 -58.85 15.25
CA GLU A 806 25.10 -57.98 14.43
C GLU A 806 25.84 -57.77 13.10
N ASP A 807 25.45 -58.56 12.09
CA ASP A 807 25.81 -58.49 10.67
C ASP A 807 27.28 -58.18 10.28
N PRO A 808 28.11 -59.21 9.98
CA PRO A 808 29.42 -58.99 9.36
C PRO A 808 29.31 -58.26 8.00
N ALA A 809 28.11 -58.28 7.40
CA ALA A 809 27.77 -57.52 6.20
C ALA A 809 27.85 -56.00 6.45
N ARG A 810 27.40 -55.51 7.60
CA ARG A 810 27.40 -54.08 7.94
C ARG A 810 28.82 -53.55 8.14
N GLY A 811 29.66 -54.28 8.87
CA GLY A 811 31.08 -53.96 9.03
C GLY A 811 31.86 -54.05 7.71
N ALA A 812 31.50 -54.97 6.81
CA ALA A 812 32.09 -55.04 5.46
C ALA A 812 31.67 -53.84 4.59
N GLN A 813 30.39 -53.45 4.64
CA GLN A 813 29.88 -52.28 3.90
C GLN A 813 30.52 -50.98 4.36
N LEU A 814 30.67 -50.77 5.67
CA LEU A 814 31.35 -49.59 6.23
C LEU A 814 32.83 -49.52 5.84
N ARG A 815 33.53 -50.68 5.84
CA ARG A 815 34.90 -50.77 5.34
C ARG A 815 34.99 -50.43 3.86
N GLN A 816 34.09 -50.96 3.04
CA GLN A 816 34.03 -50.63 1.62
C GLN A 816 33.80 -49.12 1.38
N GLN A 817 32.90 -48.49 2.15
CA GLN A 817 32.67 -47.05 2.09
C GLN A 817 33.91 -46.25 2.48
N LEU A 818 34.61 -46.65 3.55
CA LEU A 818 35.87 -46.04 3.97
C LEU A 818 36.96 -46.20 2.90
N GLN A 819 37.10 -47.39 2.29
CA GLN A 819 38.06 -47.62 1.20
C GLN A 819 37.75 -46.75 -0.03
N MET A 820 36.49 -46.64 -0.42
CA MET A 820 36.08 -45.73 -1.51
C MET A 820 36.42 -44.28 -1.19
N PHE A 821 36.14 -43.84 0.06
CA PHE A 821 36.47 -42.50 0.52
C PHE A 821 37.98 -42.21 0.51
N LEU A 822 38.81 -43.13 1.01
CA LEU A 822 40.27 -42.98 1.05
C LEU A 822 40.91 -42.92 -0.34
N ARG A 823 40.27 -43.57 -1.33
CA ARG A 823 40.66 -43.53 -2.75
C ARG A 823 40.20 -42.24 -3.43
N SER A 824 38.97 -41.77 -3.16
CA SER A 824 38.40 -40.59 -3.81
C SER A 824 38.93 -39.28 -3.23
N SER A 825 38.95 -39.13 -1.90
CA SER A 825 39.36 -37.90 -1.24
C SER A 825 40.87 -37.70 -1.28
N HIS A 826 41.32 -36.50 -1.66
CA HIS A 826 42.73 -36.10 -1.64
C HIS A 826 43.10 -35.14 -0.51
N ASN A 827 42.12 -34.75 0.31
CA ASN A 827 42.23 -33.60 1.19
C ASN A 827 42.40 -33.99 2.67
N TYR A 828 42.42 -35.26 3.03
CA TYR A 828 42.76 -35.68 4.40
C TYR A 828 44.27 -35.63 4.67
N SER A 829 44.64 -35.50 5.94
CA SER A 829 46.05 -35.56 6.34
C SER A 829 46.46 -37.03 6.62
N PRO A 830 47.33 -37.60 5.78
CA PRO A 830 47.59 -39.04 5.86
C PRO A 830 48.39 -39.43 7.11
N GLU A 831 49.17 -38.51 7.70
CA GLU A 831 49.88 -38.73 8.97
C GLU A 831 48.92 -38.82 10.17
N ARG A 832 47.94 -37.92 10.27
CA ARG A 832 46.94 -37.95 11.37
C ARG A 832 45.96 -39.11 11.19
N ALA A 833 45.60 -39.41 9.95
CA ALA A 833 44.79 -40.59 9.63
C ALA A 833 45.50 -41.86 10.13
N LEU A 834 46.76 -42.08 9.74
CA LEU A 834 47.55 -43.26 10.14
C LEU A 834 47.65 -43.41 11.67
N ALA A 835 47.86 -42.31 12.40
CA ALA A 835 47.94 -42.32 13.86
C ALA A 835 46.62 -42.70 14.57
N ARG A 836 45.48 -42.60 13.88
CA ARG A 836 44.15 -42.94 14.41
C ARG A 836 43.75 -44.41 14.12
N PHE A 837 44.44 -45.12 13.24
CA PHE A 837 44.10 -46.52 12.95
C PHE A 837 44.48 -47.43 14.13
N PRO A 838 43.60 -48.36 14.54
CA PRO A 838 43.94 -49.36 15.55
C PRO A 838 45.04 -50.30 15.03
N ASP A 839 45.94 -50.71 15.93
CA ASP A 839 47.00 -51.65 15.61
C ASP A 839 46.45 -53.08 15.47
N GLY A 840 46.81 -53.76 14.38
CA GLY A 840 46.42 -55.15 14.11
C GLY A 840 45.14 -55.36 13.26
N HIS A 841 44.46 -54.30 12.83
CA HIS A 841 43.27 -54.40 11.97
C HIS A 841 43.29 -53.34 10.83
N LEU A 842 42.40 -53.48 9.84
CA LEU A 842 42.24 -52.54 8.71
C LEU A 842 43.50 -52.36 7.85
N PHE A 843 44.18 -53.46 7.53
CA PHE A 843 45.45 -53.46 6.81
C PHE A 843 45.34 -52.91 5.37
N GLU A 844 44.22 -53.16 4.68
CA GLU A 844 43.97 -52.63 3.32
C GLU A 844 43.79 -51.11 3.34
N GLU A 845 43.01 -50.59 4.29
CA GLU A 845 42.79 -49.16 4.48
C GLU A 845 44.09 -48.46 4.90
N ARG A 846 44.89 -49.08 5.78
CA ARG A 846 46.23 -48.60 6.17
C ARG A 846 47.18 -48.55 4.97
N ALA A 847 47.15 -49.54 4.09
CA ALA A 847 47.97 -49.56 2.88
C ALA A 847 47.60 -48.41 1.91
N LEU A 848 46.31 -48.08 1.78
CA LEU A 848 45.85 -46.93 0.99
C LEU A 848 46.38 -45.60 1.54
N VAL A 849 46.34 -45.39 2.86
CA VAL A 849 46.87 -44.18 3.51
C VAL A 849 48.40 -44.09 3.36
N LEU A 850 49.12 -45.20 3.54
CA LEU A 850 50.58 -45.27 3.37
C LEU A 850 51.01 -44.98 1.93
N SER A 851 50.20 -45.35 0.94
CA SER A 851 50.43 -44.97 -0.46
C SER A 851 50.56 -43.47 -0.63
N ARG A 852 49.67 -42.71 0.02
CA ARG A 852 49.68 -41.24 -0.07
C ARG A 852 50.86 -40.59 0.62
N LEU A 853 51.40 -41.23 1.66
CA LEU A 853 52.63 -40.78 2.33
C LEU A 853 53.89 -41.06 1.49
N GLY A 854 53.76 -41.72 0.34
CA GLY A 854 54.90 -42.21 -0.45
C GLY A 854 55.64 -43.37 0.23
N ARG A 855 55.10 -43.92 1.33
CA ARG A 855 55.67 -45.06 2.07
C ARG A 855 55.22 -46.37 1.44
N HIS A 856 55.48 -46.53 0.15
CA HIS A 856 55.03 -47.68 -0.63
C HIS A 856 55.69 -48.99 -0.18
N GLU A 857 56.93 -48.95 0.33
CA GLU A 857 57.61 -50.13 0.88
C GLU A 857 56.80 -50.75 2.03
N HIS A 858 56.44 -49.94 3.04
CA HIS A 858 55.61 -50.39 4.15
C HIS A 858 54.18 -50.78 3.76
N ALA A 859 53.58 -50.08 2.78
CA ALA A 859 52.24 -50.44 2.29
C ALA A 859 52.25 -51.83 1.62
N LEU A 860 53.27 -52.10 0.80
CA LEU A 860 53.46 -53.38 0.14
C LEU A 860 53.82 -54.47 1.15
N ASP A 861 54.63 -54.16 2.17
CA ASP A 861 54.90 -55.09 3.27
C ASP A 861 53.61 -55.52 3.96
N LEU A 862 52.71 -54.57 4.26
CA LEU A 862 51.40 -54.90 4.83
C LEU A 862 50.55 -55.77 3.88
N LEU A 863 50.47 -55.44 2.60
CA LEU A 863 49.65 -56.21 1.64
C LEU A 863 50.20 -57.63 1.39
N VAL A 864 51.52 -57.79 1.35
CA VAL A 864 52.21 -59.07 1.07
C VAL A 864 52.31 -59.95 2.32
N PHE A 865 52.60 -59.37 3.49
CA PHE A 865 52.82 -60.13 4.72
C PHE A 865 51.60 -60.18 5.65
N SER A 866 50.86 -59.07 5.84
CA SER A 866 49.72 -59.03 6.78
C SER A 866 48.37 -59.41 6.14
N VAL A 867 48.10 -58.99 4.90
CA VAL A 867 46.88 -59.39 4.16
C VAL A 867 47.08 -60.70 3.38
N ALA A 868 48.34 -61.07 3.11
CA ALA A 868 48.74 -62.27 2.36
C ALA A 868 48.12 -62.38 0.95
N SER A 869 47.92 -61.25 0.27
CA SER A 869 47.32 -61.20 -1.08
C SER A 869 48.25 -60.56 -2.10
N LEU A 870 48.97 -61.40 -2.86
CA LEU A 870 49.81 -60.97 -3.98
C LEU A 870 49.02 -60.27 -5.11
N PRO A 871 47.79 -60.70 -5.46
CA PRO A 871 46.98 -59.99 -6.46
C PRO A 871 46.60 -58.57 -6.03
N LEU A 872 46.29 -58.34 -4.75
CA LEU A 872 46.02 -56.99 -4.24
C LEU A 872 47.28 -56.12 -4.24
N ALA A 873 48.45 -56.70 -3.95
CA ALA A 873 49.73 -56.01 -4.07
C ALA A 873 50.07 -55.67 -5.53
N GLU A 874 49.73 -56.55 -6.50
CA GLU A 874 49.84 -56.26 -7.93
C GLU A 874 48.95 -55.09 -8.33
N GLN A 875 47.68 -55.13 -7.94
CA GLN A 875 46.71 -54.08 -8.22
C GLN A 875 47.16 -52.74 -7.63
N TYR A 876 47.67 -52.74 -6.39
CA TYR A 876 48.25 -51.57 -5.76
C TYR A 876 49.42 -50.99 -6.56
N CYS A 877 50.30 -51.84 -7.10
CA CYS A 877 51.40 -51.38 -7.94
C CYS A 877 50.86 -50.72 -9.21
N VAL A 878 49.93 -51.36 -9.92
CA VAL A 878 49.29 -50.80 -11.13
C VAL A 878 48.67 -49.43 -10.86
N GLU A 879 47.98 -49.26 -9.73
CA GLU A 879 47.34 -48.00 -9.35
C GLU A 879 48.37 -46.88 -9.04
N ASN A 880 49.57 -47.20 -8.55
CA ASN A 880 50.56 -46.21 -8.07
C ASN A 880 51.82 -46.06 -8.96
N VAL A 881 51.92 -46.77 -10.08
CA VAL A 881 53.06 -46.71 -11.02
C VAL A 881 53.33 -45.31 -11.58
N ALA A 882 52.28 -44.53 -11.81
CA ALA A 882 52.43 -43.16 -12.31
C ALA A 882 53.10 -42.23 -11.30
N GLN A 883 52.89 -42.47 -10.00
CA GLN A 883 53.42 -41.64 -8.91
C GLN A 883 54.83 -42.07 -8.51
N CYS A 884 55.08 -43.39 -8.45
CA CYS A 884 56.38 -43.94 -8.17
C CYS A 884 56.75 -45.00 -9.24
N PRO A 885 57.64 -44.68 -10.20
CA PRO A 885 57.97 -45.58 -11.30
C PRO A 885 58.65 -46.88 -10.84
N ASN A 886 59.26 -46.87 -9.64
CA ASN A 886 59.98 -48.01 -9.09
C ASN A 886 59.11 -48.89 -8.16
N VAL A 887 57.78 -48.70 -8.11
CA VAL A 887 56.88 -49.45 -7.20
C VAL A 887 56.91 -50.96 -7.49
N PHE A 888 56.97 -51.35 -8.76
CA PHE A 888 57.13 -52.77 -9.13
C PHE A 888 58.50 -53.32 -8.74
N VAL A 889 59.56 -52.50 -8.74
CA VAL A 889 60.88 -52.88 -8.26
C VAL A 889 60.87 -53.07 -6.74
N LEU A 890 60.13 -52.23 -6.01
CA LEU A 890 59.90 -52.39 -4.57
C LEU A 890 59.11 -53.67 -4.27
N LEU A 891 58.03 -53.95 -5.00
CA LEU A 891 57.28 -55.21 -4.86
C LEU A 891 58.18 -56.42 -5.12
N LEU A 892 58.98 -56.39 -6.18
CA LEU A 892 59.94 -57.45 -6.50
C LEU A 892 60.95 -57.64 -5.37
N ARG A 893 61.50 -56.54 -4.83
CA ARG A 893 62.45 -56.57 -3.71
C ARG A 893 61.80 -57.15 -2.45
N ILE A 894 60.58 -56.77 -2.11
CA ILE A 894 59.86 -57.25 -0.92
C ILE A 894 59.54 -58.74 -1.03
N ILE A 895 59.09 -59.19 -2.20
CA ILE A 895 58.78 -60.60 -2.46
C ILE A 895 60.04 -61.47 -2.39
N VAL A 896 61.20 -60.95 -2.85
CA VAL A 896 62.49 -61.65 -2.84
C VAL A 896 63.19 -61.59 -1.48
N ALA A 897 63.16 -60.46 -0.79
CA ALA A 897 63.85 -60.26 0.49
C ALA A 897 63.28 -61.16 1.61
N GLY A 898 62.05 -61.66 1.46
CA GLY A 898 61.37 -62.46 2.48
C GLY A 898 60.86 -61.59 3.64
N PRO A 899 60.10 -62.16 4.60
CA PRO A 899 59.61 -61.41 5.74
C PRO A 899 60.79 -60.81 6.54
N PRO A 900 60.67 -59.58 7.07
CA PRO A 900 61.69 -59.03 7.93
C PRO A 900 61.93 -59.95 9.15
N PRO A 901 63.18 -60.09 9.64
CA PRO A 901 63.48 -60.91 10.80
C PRO A 901 62.69 -60.42 12.01
N ALA A 902 61.98 -61.36 12.64
CA ALA A 902 60.99 -61.12 13.69
C ALA A 902 61.52 -60.27 14.85
N ASP A 903 60.90 -59.10 15.03
CA ASP A 903 60.68 -58.47 16.32
C ASP A 903 59.32 -57.76 16.21
N VAL A 904 58.35 -58.16 17.06
CA VAL A 904 56.96 -57.64 17.19
C VAL A 904 56.00 -58.27 16.14
N ILE A 905 55.14 -59.27 16.40
CA ILE A 905 54.15 -59.52 17.47
C ILE A 905 53.88 -61.03 17.58
N ASP A 906 53.69 -61.54 18.80
CA ASP A 906 53.14 -62.86 19.11
C ASP A 906 51.79 -63.09 18.39
N ASN A 907 51.78 -63.81 17.27
CA ASN A 907 50.55 -64.37 16.67
C ASN A 907 50.87 -65.62 15.84
N GLU A 908 51.56 -66.58 16.46
CA GLU A 908 51.83 -67.91 15.88
C GLU A 908 50.54 -68.66 15.43
N ALA A 909 49.35 -68.22 15.86
CA ALA A 909 48.07 -68.84 15.53
C ALA A 909 47.39 -68.31 14.25
N GLU A 910 47.69 -67.09 13.80
CA GLU A 910 47.09 -66.49 12.59
C GLU A 910 47.87 -66.84 11.32
N ASP A 911 49.20 -66.94 11.39
CA ASP A 911 50.03 -67.38 10.26
C ASP A 911 49.72 -68.84 9.84
N LEU A 912 49.39 -69.70 10.81
CA LEU A 912 48.90 -71.06 10.55
C LEU A 912 47.47 -71.10 9.97
N ARG A 913 46.65 -70.06 10.18
CA ARG A 913 45.29 -69.93 9.60
C ARG A 913 45.30 -69.28 8.22
N ALA A 914 46.15 -68.27 7.99
CA ALA A 914 46.37 -67.66 6.68
C ALA A 914 46.97 -68.67 5.68
N ALA A 915 47.92 -69.49 6.12
CA ALA A 915 48.44 -70.60 5.32
C ALA A 915 47.36 -71.65 4.95
N ARG A 916 46.29 -71.80 5.74
CA ARG A 916 45.18 -72.74 5.44
C ARG A 916 44.20 -72.22 4.39
N LEU A 917 44.13 -70.92 4.14
CA LEU A 917 43.20 -70.33 3.16
C LEU A 917 43.79 -70.24 1.74
N VAL A 918 45.12 -70.26 1.60
CA VAL A 918 45.83 -70.05 0.33
C VAL A 918 46.04 -71.34 -0.47
N PHE A 919 45.92 -72.53 0.13
CA PHE A 919 46.17 -73.82 -0.55
C PHE A 919 44.95 -74.77 -0.55
N PRO A 920 43.92 -74.56 -1.40
CA PRO A 920 42.79 -75.48 -1.47
C PRO A 920 43.09 -76.79 -2.23
N ASN A 921 44.12 -76.83 -3.09
CA ASN A 921 44.24 -77.85 -4.16
C ASN A 921 45.59 -78.59 -4.29
N GLU A 922 46.51 -78.53 -3.32
CA GLU A 922 47.66 -79.46 -3.28
C GLU A 922 47.50 -80.41 -2.08
N SER A 923 47.54 -81.72 -2.34
CA SER A 923 47.17 -82.81 -1.41
C SER A 923 48.19 -83.11 -0.30
N ALA A 924 49.10 -82.19 0.01
CA ALA A 924 50.08 -82.32 1.08
C ALA A 924 50.06 -81.06 1.95
N VAL A 925 49.52 -81.18 3.17
CA VAL A 925 49.52 -80.10 4.17
C VAL A 925 50.96 -79.88 4.64
N PRO A 926 51.56 -78.70 4.45
CA PRO A 926 52.85 -78.39 5.04
C PRO A 926 52.67 -78.27 6.57
N ASN A 927 53.15 -79.26 7.32
CA ASN A 927 52.99 -79.35 8.79
C ASN A 927 54.18 -78.75 9.56
N THR A 928 55.20 -78.26 8.85
CA THR A 928 56.40 -77.65 9.43
C THR A 928 56.59 -76.24 8.85
N PRO A 929 57.11 -75.29 9.63
CA PRO A 929 57.39 -73.93 9.16
C PRO A 929 58.29 -73.91 7.91
N GLU A 930 59.20 -74.89 7.78
CA GLU A 930 60.05 -75.07 6.60
C GLU A 930 59.26 -75.43 5.33
N GLN A 931 58.19 -76.22 5.44
CA GLN A 931 57.36 -76.59 4.30
C GLN A 931 56.43 -75.45 3.88
N VAL A 932 55.92 -74.66 4.83
CA VAL A 932 55.11 -73.47 4.53
C VAL A 932 55.96 -72.43 3.80
N GLU A 933 57.19 -72.22 4.26
CA GLU A 933 58.14 -71.31 3.62
C GLU A 933 58.57 -71.82 2.23
N ALA A 934 58.73 -73.14 2.05
CA ALA A 934 59.04 -73.72 0.75
C ALA A 934 57.92 -73.51 -0.29
N VAL A 935 56.66 -73.66 0.14
CA VAL A 935 55.50 -73.45 -0.74
C VAL A 935 55.28 -71.94 -0.98
N ARG A 936 55.46 -71.08 0.03
CA ARG A 936 55.45 -69.62 -0.12
C ARG A 936 56.50 -69.15 -1.12
N SER A 937 57.73 -69.64 -0.98
CA SER A 937 58.84 -69.41 -1.91
C SER A 937 58.52 -69.89 -3.33
N LYS A 938 57.77 -70.99 -3.49
CA LYS A 938 57.30 -71.47 -4.80
C LYS A 938 56.27 -70.54 -5.44
N ILE A 939 55.27 -70.07 -4.68
CA ILE A 939 54.28 -69.09 -5.16
C ILE A 939 54.95 -67.76 -5.49
N HIS A 940 55.80 -67.24 -4.60
CA HIS A 940 56.55 -66.00 -4.82
C HIS A 940 57.39 -66.10 -6.09
N ARG A 941 58.06 -67.23 -6.35
CA ARG A 941 58.81 -67.46 -7.60
C ARG A 941 57.93 -67.45 -8.85
N GLN A 942 56.78 -68.11 -8.81
CA GLN A 942 55.83 -68.10 -9.93
C GLN A 942 55.29 -66.70 -10.20
N PHE A 943 54.96 -65.97 -9.13
CA PHE A 943 54.46 -64.60 -9.22
C PHE A 943 55.54 -63.61 -9.68
N VAL A 944 56.81 -63.79 -9.29
CA VAL A 944 57.95 -63.01 -9.83
C VAL A 944 58.08 -63.23 -11.34
N GLY A 945 57.90 -64.47 -11.82
CA GLY A 945 57.86 -64.76 -13.25
C GLY A 945 56.73 -64.00 -13.98
N HIS A 946 55.51 -64.05 -13.42
CA HIS A 946 54.36 -63.31 -13.92
C HIS A 946 54.59 -61.78 -13.92
N LEU A 947 55.17 -61.24 -12.84
CA LEU A 947 55.45 -59.80 -12.73
C LEU A 947 56.45 -59.33 -13.81
N LEU A 948 57.49 -60.13 -14.06
CA LEU A 948 58.50 -59.85 -15.08
C LEU A 948 57.94 -59.94 -16.50
N SER A 949 57.03 -60.86 -16.80
CA SER A 949 56.43 -60.99 -18.14
C SER A 949 55.28 -60.02 -18.38
N ALA A 950 54.44 -59.73 -17.38
CA ALA A 950 53.27 -58.85 -17.52
C ALA A 950 53.63 -57.37 -17.45
N HIS A 951 54.48 -56.96 -16.49
CA HIS A 951 54.83 -55.56 -16.22
C HIS A 951 56.26 -55.22 -16.65
N HIS A 952 56.74 -55.89 -17.70
CA HIS A 952 58.12 -55.78 -18.21
C HIS A 952 58.56 -54.34 -18.53
N GLN A 953 57.64 -53.41 -18.78
CA GLN A 953 57.94 -52.02 -19.13
C GLN A 953 58.33 -51.16 -17.91
N PHE A 954 57.83 -51.51 -16.72
CA PHE A 954 58.03 -50.77 -15.47
C PHE A 954 59.15 -51.34 -14.59
N LEU A 955 59.76 -52.45 -15.03
CA LEU A 955 60.89 -53.10 -14.38
C LEU A 955 62.13 -52.89 -15.26
N PRO A 956 62.90 -51.80 -15.10
CA PRO A 956 64.11 -51.61 -15.89
C PRO A 956 65.15 -52.69 -15.55
N ALA A 957 65.75 -53.30 -16.58
CA ALA A 957 66.78 -54.32 -16.45
C ALA A 957 67.91 -53.98 -15.44
N PRO A 958 68.47 -52.75 -15.38
CA PRO A 958 69.53 -52.44 -14.43
C PRO A 958 69.11 -52.49 -12.96
N GLU A 959 67.82 -52.31 -12.64
CA GLU A 959 67.34 -52.31 -11.25
C GLU A 959 66.70 -53.65 -10.86
N ALA A 960 66.06 -54.34 -11.81
CA ALA A 960 65.39 -55.62 -11.54
C ALA A 960 66.36 -56.82 -11.52
N LEU A 961 67.32 -56.90 -12.46
CA LEU A 961 68.23 -58.05 -12.55
C LEU A 961 69.12 -58.27 -11.31
N PRO A 962 69.64 -57.23 -10.63
CA PRO A 962 70.43 -57.42 -9.40
C PRO A 962 69.61 -57.94 -8.21
N LEU A 963 68.30 -57.75 -8.22
CA LEU A 963 67.40 -58.17 -7.14
C LEU A 963 66.93 -59.63 -7.29
N LEU A 964 67.20 -60.26 -8.42
CA LEU A 964 66.79 -61.63 -8.69
C LEU A 964 67.73 -62.63 -7.98
N PRO A 965 67.20 -63.62 -7.23
CA PRO A 965 68.01 -64.72 -6.70
C PRO A 965 68.85 -65.40 -7.79
N ALA A 966 70.09 -65.78 -7.44
CA ALA A 966 71.02 -66.45 -8.36
C ALA A 966 70.50 -67.80 -8.90
N ASP A 967 69.47 -68.36 -8.23
CA ASP A 967 68.92 -69.68 -8.49
C ASP A 967 67.65 -69.68 -9.36
N ILE A 968 67.32 -68.54 -10.00
CA ILE A 968 66.13 -68.46 -10.88
C ILE A 968 66.37 -69.24 -12.18
N GLU A 969 65.45 -70.16 -12.48
CA GLU A 969 65.42 -70.86 -13.75
C GLU A 969 65.09 -69.88 -14.90
N PHE A 970 65.81 -70.00 -16.03
CA PHE A 970 65.53 -69.23 -17.25
C PHE A 970 64.19 -69.67 -17.86
N SER A 971 63.09 -69.18 -17.30
CA SER A 971 61.73 -69.44 -17.76
C SER A 971 61.40 -68.65 -19.03
N HIS A 972 60.35 -69.06 -19.75
CA HIS A 972 59.85 -68.36 -20.92
C HIS A 972 59.52 -66.88 -20.63
N ASP A 973 58.96 -66.62 -19.44
CA ASP A 973 58.62 -65.28 -18.95
C ASP A 973 59.85 -64.38 -18.81
N MET A 974 60.97 -64.91 -18.31
CA MET A 974 62.25 -64.20 -18.22
C MET A 974 62.81 -63.85 -19.61
N PHE A 975 62.66 -64.76 -20.57
CA PHE A 975 63.09 -64.50 -21.96
C PHE A 975 62.29 -63.38 -22.62
N VAL A 976 60.96 -63.35 -22.40
CA VAL A 976 60.09 -62.28 -22.90
C VAL A 976 60.50 -60.93 -22.29
N TYR A 977 60.77 -60.89 -20.99
CA TYR A 977 61.27 -59.71 -20.28
C TYR A 977 62.60 -59.19 -20.86
N LEU A 978 63.63 -60.04 -20.93
CA LEU A 978 64.96 -59.68 -21.42
C LEU A 978 64.93 -59.18 -22.87
N ARG A 979 64.14 -59.82 -23.73
CA ARG A 979 63.98 -59.38 -25.13
C ARG A 979 63.38 -57.99 -25.22
N SER A 980 62.35 -57.72 -24.43
CA SER A 980 61.67 -56.42 -24.41
C SER A 980 62.58 -55.30 -23.90
N GLN A 981 63.33 -55.56 -22.83
CA GLN A 981 64.29 -54.61 -22.26
C GLN A 981 65.45 -54.29 -23.23
N LEU A 982 65.99 -55.28 -23.94
CA LEU A 982 67.02 -55.04 -24.96
C LEU A 982 66.52 -54.16 -26.11
N CYS A 983 65.29 -54.41 -26.59
CA CYS A 983 64.67 -53.58 -27.62
C CYS A 983 64.43 -52.14 -27.13
N SER A 984 63.97 -51.97 -25.90
CA SER A 984 63.74 -50.65 -25.30
C SER A 984 65.05 -49.85 -25.15
N LEU A 985 66.13 -50.50 -24.69
CA LEU A 985 67.44 -49.85 -24.57
C LEU A 985 68.00 -49.38 -25.91
N ASP A 986 67.89 -50.20 -26.96
CA ASP A 986 68.32 -49.82 -28.32
C ASP A 986 67.48 -48.64 -28.86
N GLN A 987 66.17 -48.66 -28.61
CA GLN A 987 65.28 -47.56 -28.99
C GLN A 987 65.57 -46.26 -28.21
N ASN A 988 65.86 -46.34 -26.91
CA ASN A 988 66.25 -45.19 -26.08
C ASN A 988 67.60 -44.60 -26.52
N MET A 989 68.57 -45.45 -26.90
CA MET A 989 69.82 -44.95 -27.47
C MET A 989 69.59 -44.21 -28.79
N ARG A 990 68.76 -44.75 -29.69
CA ARG A 990 68.44 -44.11 -30.97
C ARG A 990 67.71 -42.78 -30.79
N THR A 991 66.71 -42.74 -29.92
CA THR A 991 65.95 -41.51 -29.64
C THR A 991 66.81 -40.45 -28.95
N SER A 992 67.65 -40.83 -27.99
CA SER A 992 68.62 -39.91 -27.36
C SER A 992 69.59 -39.31 -28.37
N ASN A 993 70.10 -40.11 -29.31
CA ASN A 993 70.95 -39.62 -30.41
C ASN A 993 70.21 -38.61 -31.30
N VAL A 994 68.93 -38.84 -31.60
CA VAL A 994 68.09 -37.91 -32.38
C VAL A 994 67.83 -36.61 -31.61
N VAL A 995 67.45 -36.69 -30.33
CA VAL A 995 67.23 -35.52 -29.47
C VAL A 995 68.50 -34.69 -29.33
N SER A 996 69.65 -35.33 -29.09
CA SER A 996 70.96 -34.67 -29.05
C SER A 996 71.27 -33.94 -30.36
N SER A 997 70.97 -34.57 -31.50
CA SER A 997 71.17 -33.98 -32.83
C SER A 997 70.25 -32.79 -33.10
N LEU A 998 68.97 -32.87 -32.68
CA LEU A 998 68.00 -31.77 -32.79
C LEU A 998 68.34 -30.60 -31.88
N ALA A 999 68.71 -30.87 -30.62
CA ALA A 999 69.14 -29.85 -29.68
C ALA A 999 70.41 -29.11 -30.17
N ALA A 1000 71.34 -29.84 -30.81
CA ALA A 1000 72.49 -29.23 -31.46
C ALA A 1000 72.08 -28.29 -32.62
N ALA A 1001 71.07 -28.69 -33.41
CA ALA A 1001 70.54 -27.88 -34.51
C ALA A 1001 69.81 -26.62 -34.01
N GLU A 1002 68.99 -26.73 -32.95
CA GLU A 1002 68.32 -25.59 -32.32
C GLU A 1002 69.32 -24.62 -31.70
N SER A 1003 70.36 -25.12 -31.01
CA SER A 1003 71.45 -24.30 -30.48
C SER A 1003 72.12 -23.49 -31.60
N LEU A 1004 72.32 -24.10 -32.77
CA LEU A 1004 72.88 -23.42 -33.93
C LEU A 1004 71.92 -22.36 -34.51
N GLN A 1005 70.62 -22.65 -34.58
CA GLN A 1005 69.61 -21.68 -35.02
C GLN A 1005 69.51 -20.49 -34.07
N ALA A 1006 69.51 -20.73 -32.76
CA ALA A 1006 69.53 -19.70 -31.73
C ALA A 1006 70.78 -18.82 -31.85
N LYS A 1007 71.98 -19.42 -32.03
CA LYS A 1007 73.23 -18.69 -32.29
C LYS A 1007 73.15 -17.84 -33.57
N ARG A 1008 72.52 -18.33 -34.64
CA ARG A 1008 72.30 -17.55 -35.88
C ARG A 1008 71.35 -16.38 -35.65
N LYS A 1009 70.26 -16.58 -34.91
CA LYS A 1009 69.29 -15.53 -34.58
C LYS A 1009 69.91 -14.46 -33.69
N LEU A 1010 70.74 -14.86 -32.72
CA LEU A 1010 71.54 -13.94 -31.89
C LEU A 1010 72.46 -13.06 -32.75
N ARG A 1011 73.23 -13.66 -33.68
CA ARG A 1011 74.09 -12.90 -34.60
C ARG A 1011 73.32 -11.93 -35.48
N ARG A 1012 72.12 -12.31 -35.96
CA ARG A 1012 71.25 -11.41 -36.74
C ARG A 1012 70.78 -10.22 -35.90
N MET A 1013 70.31 -10.45 -34.68
CA MET A 1013 69.86 -9.37 -33.80
C MET A 1013 71.01 -8.46 -33.34
N GLN A 1014 72.22 -9.00 -33.15
CA GLN A 1014 73.42 -8.19 -32.87
C GLN A 1014 73.86 -7.33 -34.07
N SER A 1015 73.40 -7.62 -35.29
CA SER A 1015 73.75 -6.85 -36.48
C SER A 1015 72.79 -5.70 -36.82
N SER A 1016 71.66 -5.56 -36.12
CA SER A 1016 70.70 -4.47 -36.35
C SER A 1016 71.02 -3.23 -35.51
N PHE A 1017 71.23 -2.08 -36.16
CA PHE A 1017 71.43 -0.77 -35.54
C PHE A 1017 70.49 0.27 -36.18
N VAL A 1018 70.17 1.35 -35.46
CA VAL A 1018 69.35 2.47 -35.96
C VAL A 1018 70.17 3.76 -35.84
N SER A 1019 70.40 4.47 -36.95
CA SER A 1019 71.11 5.75 -36.95
C SER A 1019 70.14 6.92 -36.69
N VAL A 1020 70.46 7.79 -35.74
CA VAL A 1020 69.72 9.03 -35.47
C VAL A 1020 70.56 10.20 -35.97
N THR A 1021 70.08 10.90 -37.00
CA THR A 1021 70.73 12.08 -37.58
C THR A 1021 70.09 13.37 -37.03
N GLU A 1022 70.82 14.48 -36.99
CA GLU A 1022 70.35 15.77 -36.43
C GLU A 1022 69.10 16.36 -37.13
N THR A 1023 68.79 15.90 -38.33
CA THR A 1023 67.61 16.33 -39.11
C THR A 1023 66.36 15.49 -38.84
N ARG A 1024 66.48 14.40 -38.06
CA ARG A 1024 65.38 13.44 -37.86
C ARG A 1024 64.28 14.04 -36.97
N THR A 1025 63.07 14.11 -37.53
CA THR A 1025 61.88 14.65 -36.86
C THR A 1025 61.00 13.53 -36.32
N CYS A 1026 60.39 13.75 -35.16
CA CYS A 1026 59.39 12.83 -34.62
C CYS A 1026 58.14 12.85 -35.53
N PRO A 1027 57.64 11.70 -36.05
CA PRO A 1027 56.46 11.67 -36.91
C PRO A 1027 55.16 12.13 -36.21
N HIS A 1028 55.09 12.09 -34.87
CA HIS A 1028 53.89 12.48 -34.14
C HIS A 1028 53.76 13.99 -33.89
N CYS A 1029 54.86 14.69 -33.61
CA CYS A 1029 54.82 16.12 -33.34
C CYS A 1029 55.58 16.96 -34.37
N LEU A 1030 56.21 16.29 -35.36
CA LEU A 1030 56.98 16.87 -36.46
C LEU A 1030 58.14 17.79 -36.01
N LYS A 1031 58.52 17.76 -34.73
CA LYS A 1031 59.66 18.49 -34.16
C LYS A 1031 60.93 17.62 -34.22
N ARG A 1032 62.09 18.26 -34.38
CA ARG A 1032 63.40 17.58 -34.42
C ARG A 1032 63.71 16.89 -33.09
N ILE A 1033 64.33 15.72 -33.16
CA ILE A 1033 64.81 14.97 -31.99
C ILE A 1033 66.25 15.42 -31.71
N GLY A 1034 66.41 16.37 -30.80
CA GLY A 1034 67.72 16.92 -30.43
C GLY A 1034 68.50 16.00 -29.49
N SER A 1035 69.82 16.18 -29.42
CA SER A 1035 70.79 15.37 -28.64
C SER A 1035 70.51 15.28 -27.13
N GLY A 1036 69.64 16.14 -26.58
CA GLY A 1036 69.22 16.13 -25.18
C GLY A 1036 67.77 15.68 -24.91
N THR A 1037 67.01 15.26 -25.93
CA THR A 1037 65.61 14.84 -25.75
C THR A 1037 65.48 13.32 -25.67
N ALA A 1038 64.86 12.80 -24.60
CA ALA A 1038 64.57 11.37 -24.49
C ALA A 1038 63.68 10.90 -25.65
N PHE A 1039 64.07 9.83 -26.32
CA PHE A 1039 63.37 9.25 -27.46
C PHE A 1039 63.08 7.76 -27.23
N ALA A 1040 62.07 7.25 -27.91
CA ALA A 1040 61.74 5.84 -27.97
C ALA A 1040 61.84 5.36 -29.42
N ILE A 1041 62.33 4.14 -29.62
CA ILE A 1041 62.38 3.48 -30.92
C ILE A 1041 61.22 2.48 -30.95
N ILE A 1042 60.34 2.60 -31.93
CA ILE A 1042 59.26 1.64 -32.15
C ILE A 1042 59.73 0.67 -33.25
N PRO A 1043 60.05 -0.59 -32.92
CA PRO A 1043 60.31 -1.60 -33.93
C PRO A 1043 58.97 -2.02 -34.56
N GLU A 1044 58.70 -1.61 -35.79
CA GLU A 1044 57.55 -2.12 -36.54
C GLU A 1044 57.87 -3.49 -37.16
N GLU A 1045 57.00 -4.48 -36.91
CA GLU A 1045 57.18 -5.87 -37.35
C GLU A 1045 56.88 -6.10 -38.85
N ARG A 1046 56.48 -5.07 -39.61
CA ARG A 1046 56.21 -5.19 -41.05
C ARG A 1046 57.35 -4.64 -41.90
N ARG A 1047 57.92 -5.56 -42.68
CA ARG A 1047 59.03 -5.37 -43.63
C ARG A 1047 58.94 -4.06 -44.43
N GLY A 1048 59.99 -3.25 -44.33
CA GLY A 1048 60.38 -2.32 -45.40
C GLY A 1048 60.39 -0.83 -45.09
N ALA A 1049 60.08 -0.40 -43.87
CA ALA A 1049 60.19 1.01 -43.46
C ALA A 1049 61.07 1.16 -42.22
N ASP A 1050 61.88 2.23 -42.17
CA ASP A 1050 62.85 2.49 -41.09
C ASP A 1050 62.18 2.55 -39.71
N SER A 1051 62.76 1.85 -38.71
CA SER A 1051 62.29 1.87 -37.32
C SER A 1051 62.06 3.31 -36.85
N SER A 1052 60.82 3.64 -36.50
CA SER A 1052 60.41 5.02 -36.25
C SER A 1052 60.91 5.48 -34.88
N VAL A 1053 61.63 6.60 -34.87
CA VAL A 1053 62.16 7.22 -33.65
C VAL A 1053 61.22 8.37 -33.28
N VAL A 1054 60.67 8.33 -32.07
CA VAL A 1054 59.68 9.30 -31.57
C VAL A 1054 60.17 9.92 -30.27
N HIS A 1055 59.77 11.16 -29.96
CA HIS A 1055 60.02 11.69 -28.61
C HIS A 1055 59.30 10.83 -27.57
N TYR A 1056 59.95 10.57 -26.44
CA TYR A 1056 59.41 9.72 -25.39
C TYR A 1056 58.04 10.22 -24.89
N SER A 1057 57.88 11.54 -24.74
CA SER A 1057 56.62 12.16 -24.34
C SER A 1057 55.51 12.06 -25.39
N CYS A 1058 55.84 12.03 -26.68
CA CYS A 1058 54.86 11.82 -27.75
C CYS A 1058 54.40 10.36 -27.80
N TRP A 1059 55.31 9.41 -27.57
CA TRP A 1059 54.97 8.00 -27.41
C TRP A 1059 54.03 7.78 -26.21
N GLN A 1060 54.32 8.42 -25.08
CA GLN A 1060 53.53 8.28 -23.86
C GLN A 1060 52.10 8.84 -24.01
N ARG A 1061 51.94 9.99 -24.70
CA ARG A 1061 50.61 10.59 -24.97
C ARG A 1061 49.77 9.80 -25.96
N ASN A 1062 50.39 9.21 -26.98
CA ASN A 1062 49.67 8.41 -27.98
C ASN A 1062 49.20 7.05 -27.42
N LYS A 1063 49.78 6.61 -26.29
CA LYS A 1063 49.28 5.44 -25.53
C LYS A 1063 47.95 5.72 -24.82
N THR A 1064 47.61 6.99 -24.57
CA THR A 1064 46.46 7.42 -23.75
C THR A 1064 45.30 8.04 -24.54
N SER A 1065 45.46 8.34 -25.83
CA SER A 1065 44.40 8.90 -26.69
C SER A 1065 43.87 7.85 -27.69
N GLN A 1066 42.77 7.17 -27.34
CA GLN A 1066 41.87 6.58 -28.33
C GLN A 1066 40.73 7.57 -28.64
N PRO A 1067 40.34 7.80 -29.90
CA PRO A 1067 39.05 8.40 -30.22
C PRO A 1067 38.04 7.33 -30.63
N PHE A 1068 36.89 7.33 -29.94
CA PHE A 1068 35.64 6.74 -30.38
C PHE A 1068 34.80 7.80 -31.11
N SER A 1069 34.03 7.36 -32.12
CA SER A 1069 32.77 7.91 -32.65
C SER A 1069 32.73 8.62 -34.02
N ALA A 1070 32.24 7.84 -35.00
CA ALA A 1070 31.00 8.02 -35.80
C ALA A 1070 30.78 9.07 -36.91
N ASN A 1071 30.22 8.53 -38.01
CA ASN A 1071 29.31 9.06 -39.06
C ASN A 1071 29.91 8.94 -40.48
N GLY A 1072 29.26 8.43 -41.52
CA GLY A 1072 27.90 7.94 -41.75
C GLY A 1072 27.57 8.06 -43.25
N HIS A 1073 26.96 7.01 -43.82
CA HIS A 1073 26.07 6.97 -45.01
C HIS A 1073 26.55 6.71 -46.46
N ASN A 1074 25.71 5.86 -47.09
CA ASN A 1074 25.39 5.59 -48.51
C ASN A 1074 26.38 4.76 -49.34
N SER A 1075 25.97 3.76 -50.15
CA SER A 1075 24.63 3.33 -50.62
C SER A 1075 24.72 2.00 -51.41
N ASN A 1076 23.63 1.23 -51.37
CA ASN A 1076 23.06 0.34 -52.40
C ASN A 1076 23.85 -0.84 -53.02
N GLY A 1077 23.19 -2.02 -53.04
CA GLY A 1077 23.35 -2.97 -54.15
C GLY A 1077 23.12 -4.45 -53.84
N SER A 1078 21.86 -4.85 -53.64
CA SER A 1078 21.23 -6.11 -54.11
C SER A 1078 21.97 -7.48 -54.06
N GLY A 1079 21.32 -8.47 -53.41
CA GLY A 1079 21.05 -9.75 -54.08
C GLY A 1079 21.44 -11.05 -53.37
N LEU A 1080 20.39 -11.78 -52.93
CA LEU A 1080 20.22 -13.24 -52.98
C LEU A 1080 20.75 -14.14 -51.84
N ASN A 1081 19.80 -14.52 -50.99
CA ASN A 1081 19.44 -15.84 -50.42
C ASN A 1081 20.38 -17.06 -50.54
N GLY A 1082 20.44 -17.78 -49.41
CA GLY A 1082 20.61 -19.24 -49.27
C GLY A 1082 21.25 -19.59 -47.92
N THR A 1083 20.50 -19.87 -46.84
CA THR A 1083 20.18 -21.22 -46.30
C THR A 1083 21.39 -22.15 -46.22
N SER A 1084 21.76 -22.85 -45.15
CA SER A 1084 21.09 -23.30 -43.92
C SER A 1084 22.07 -24.21 -43.15
N ALA A 1085 21.74 -24.49 -41.88
CA ALA A 1085 22.11 -25.66 -41.06
C ALA A 1085 23.55 -25.67 -40.48
N SER A 1086 23.72 -25.61 -39.14
CA SER A 1086 23.62 -26.70 -38.14
C SER A 1086 24.91 -27.54 -38.13
N ASP A 1087 25.57 -27.94 -37.05
CA ASP A 1087 25.29 -28.10 -35.61
C ASP A 1087 26.66 -28.16 -34.88
N ASP A 1088 26.63 -27.96 -33.55
CA ASP A 1088 27.46 -28.59 -32.49
C ASP A 1088 29.01 -28.51 -32.58
N ASP A 1089 29.81 -28.43 -31.51
CA ASP A 1089 29.61 -28.86 -30.14
C ASP A 1089 30.65 -28.20 -29.19
N SER A 1090 30.32 -28.33 -27.92
CA SER A 1090 30.94 -28.01 -26.63
C SER A 1090 32.48 -28.01 -26.41
N VAL A 1091 32.87 -27.05 -25.56
CA VAL A 1091 33.73 -27.13 -24.35
C VAL A 1091 35.04 -27.93 -24.39
N ALA A 1092 36.17 -27.22 -24.26
CA ALA A 1092 37.24 -27.58 -23.32
C ALA A 1092 38.15 -26.38 -23.04
N SER A 1093 38.05 -25.88 -21.81
CA SER A 1093 39.05 -25.12 -21.08
C SER A 1093 40.33 -25.94 -20.89
N GLU A 1094 41.50 -25.31 -21.00
CA GLU A 1094 42.61 -25.69 -20.11
C GLU A 1094 43.70 -24.62 -19.99
N SER A 1095 44.00 -24.34 -18.71
CA SER A 1095 45.31 -24.08 -18.13
C SER A 1095 46.09 -22.82 -18.54
N SER A 1096 45.80 -21.76 -17.80
CA SER A 1096 46.68 -20.63 -17.55
C SER A 1096 47.89 -21.04 -16.69
N LEU A 1097 48.90 -21.66 -17.31
CA LEU A 1097 50.25 -21.70 -16.76
C LEU A 1097 50.88 -20.31 -16.90
N GLN A 1098 50.73 -19.51 -15.84
CA GLN A 1098 51.56 -18.32 -15.60
C GLN A 1098 53.02 -18.76 -15.39
N SER A 1099 53.71 -19.03 -16.50
CA SER A 1099 55.16 -18.97 -16.52
C SER A 1099 55.54 -17.52 -16.24
N LYS A 1100 56.20 -17.29 -15.10
CA LYS A 1100 57.00 -16.09 -14.85
C LYS A 1100 58.03 -15.99 -15.97
N GLN A 1101 57.65 -15.32 -17.06
CA GLN A 1101 58.60 -14.89 -18.08
C GLN A 1101 59.62 -14.01 -17.35
N ARG A 1102 60.83 -14.54 -17.19
CA ARG A 1102 62.00 -13.69 -16.94
C ARG A 1102 61.94 -12.56 -17.97
N PRO A 1103 62.14 -11.29 -17.59
CA PRO A 1103 62.14 -10.20 -18.55
C PRO A 1103 63.12 -10.58 -19.64
N THR A 1104 62.62 -10.71 -20.87
CA THR A 1104 63.47 -10.90 -22.03
C THR A 1104 64.47 -9.75 -22.02
N PRO A 1105 65.78 -10.01 -22.09
CA PRO A 1105 66.75 -8.93 -22.14
C PRO A 1105 66.43 -8.11 -23.39
N VAL A 1106 65.98 -6.87 -23.18
CA VAL A 1106 65.72 -5.93 -24.27
C VAL A 1106 66.99 -5.90 -25.12
N PRO A 1107 66.91 -6.15 -26.45
CA PRO A 1107 68.10 -6.17 -27.27
C PRO A 1107 68.78 -4.81 -27.15
N ALA A 1108 70.04 -4.81 -26.70
CA ALA A 1108 70.87 -3.62 -26.70
C ALA A 1108 71.12 -3.23 -28.15
N VAL A 1109 70.28 -2.36 -28.70
CA VAL A 1109 70.48 -1.76 -30.01
C VAL A 1109 71.61 -0.76 -29.86
N GLU A 1110 72.72 -0.98 -30.56
CA GLU A 1110 73.81 -0.01 -30.63
C GLU A 1110 73.30 1.28 -31.30
N ILE A 1111 73.34 2.39 -30.57
CA ILE A 1111 72.94 3.70 -31.08
C ILE A 1111 74.20 4.41 -31.59
N LYS A 1112 74.32 4.56 -32.91
CA LYS A 1112 75.32 5.44 -33.51
C LYS A 1112 74.70 6.81 -33.75
N TRP A 1113 75.21 7.81 -33.03
CA TRP A 1113 75.07 9.22 -33.42
C TRP A 1113 76.01 9.44 -34.61
N VAL A 1114 75.45 9.85 -35.75
CA VAL A 1114 76.21 10.17 -36.97
C VAL A 1114 76.30 11.68 -37.11
#